data_AF-A0A5D0VG66-F1
#
_entry.id   AF-A0A5D0VG66-F1
#
_cell.length_a   1.000
_cell.length_b   1.000
_cell.length_c   1.000
_cell.angle_alpha   90.00
_cell.angle_beta   90.00
_cell.angle_gamma   90.00
#
_symmetry.space_group_name_H-M   'P 1'
#
loop_
_entity.id
_entity.type
_entity.pdbx_description
1 polymer ?
#
loop_
_entity_poly.entity_id
_entity_poly.type
_entity_poly.pdbx_seq_one_letter_code
_entity_poly.pdbx_strand_id
1 'polypeptide(L)'
;MKQLINPAIALMNRLPMVYKFSLISILFLLPIGGLSWLAISELNRSVQTMTRGVEGLEQLQKVDGLVDAAMDYRDYRSPAIIKDESAIAVVSEEAASEVDSTLAALTAEEHSFDTSGSWADQVESLRQEWEALRADDNYQGSFDPQFKYYQEFVQKAQALLSATIETSGLGQGASRENQLILGLVRDSLPAARTVIGRAKSYGIFALVEGQVGYALSETLNEIYDQLTNRSSLLSPALALASEASPALTEQAGKAIQRVDESLMVVRDQLDLNVITPMRLEMPWTEYDDLMSGQLAYYDEVKTAAFSVVESNLRARLESEINQRRLIVIALVAVLLVVVYLYIGFFMSVRTAINRFSEAARSVAAGDMTTHINLRNRDELGELTTEFNNMTDRIAELIRSVSRTTADVDQQATRVNDTAAANSEAVARQMEESGQINEAMNQMVEAVHEVTESAHRVADSASNAEQDTETGRGVVADTVETINKLAGEISGAVAVINRVSKDSDNISQVLFEIKAIAEQTNLLALNAAIEAARAGEQGRGFAVVADEVRSLSQRTHKSTEEIEGMISRLQSGVKDAVSAMTNSRDVTEATVQKSGAVTEALDRIAKGISVIVDMSHQIAQAAEEQSAVAKNVNSNVEQIGELGQKTASNAEETLGSSREMSQLTASLQRLVEAFKV
;
A
#
# COMPACT_ATOMS: atom_id res chain seq x y z
N MET A 1 11.83 -5.69 31.71
CA MET A 1 11.38 -4.30 31.51
C MET A 1 9.88 -4.14 31.30
N LYS A 2 9.22 -4.86 30.36
CA LYS A 2 7.78 -4.67 30.08
C LYS A 2 6.84 -4.89 31.30
N GLN A 3 7.12 -5.86 32.17
CA GLN A 3 6.29 -6.11 33.37
C GLN A 3 6.33 -4.96 34.40
N LEU A 4 7.40 -4.17 34.44
CA LEU A 4 7.57 -3.09 35.42
C LEU A 4 6.77 -1.82 35.05
N ILE A 5 6.51 -1.63 33.74
CA ILE A 5 5.83 -0.45 33.19
C ILE A 5 4.33 -0.73 32.96
N ASN A 6 3.91 -2.00 32.94
CA ASN A 6 2.51 -2.41 32.76
C ASN A 6 1.49 -1.65 33.63
N PRO A 7 1.69 -1.43 34.95
CA PRO A 7 0.74 -0.65 35.74
C PRO A 7 0.65 0.81 35.30
N ALA A 8 1.77 1.42 34.87
CA ALA A 8 1.78 2.77 34.31
C ALA A 8 1.06 2.82 32.95
N ILE A 9 1.28 1.83 32.07
CA ILE A 9 0.56 1.72 30.79
C ILE A 9 -0.93 1.54 31.02
N ALA A 10 -1.33 0.69 31.98
CA ALA A 10 -2.73 0.46 32.33
C ALA A 10 -3.42 1.73 32.83
N LEU A 11 -2.75 2.52 33.67
CA LEU A 11 -3.24 3.84 34.09
C LEU A 11 -3.34 4.80 32.90
N MET A 12 -2.28 4.92 32.11
CA MET A 12 -2.22 5.83 30.97
C MET A 12 -3.25 5.48 29.90
N ASN A 13 -3.56 4.21 29.66
CA ASN A 13 -4.58 3.83 28.67
C ASN A 13 -6.02 4.19 29.07
N ARG A 14 -6.29 4.41 30.37
CA ARG A 14 -7.61 4.79 30.89
C ARG A 14 -7.86 6.30 30.90
N LEU A 15 -6.80 7.09 30.75
CA LEU A 15 -6.90 8.55 30.76
C LEU A 15 -7.07 9.10 29.33
N PRO A 16 -7.98 10.06 29.10
CA PRO A 16 -7.99 10.84 27.87
C PRO A 16 -6.63 11.54 27.69
N MET A 17 -6.25 11.80 26.45
CA MET A 17 -4.93 12.33 26.12
C MET A 17 -4.58 13.61 26.92
N VAL A 18 -5.55 14.50 27.14
CA VAL A 18 -5.39 15.72 27.96
C VAL A 18 -4.93 15.37 29.38
N TYR A 19 -5.56 14.40 30.05
CA TYR A 19 -5.21 14.03 31.41
C TYR A 19 -3.87 13.30 31.51
N LYS A 20 -3.51 12.50 30.50
CA LYS A 20 -2.16 11.89 30.41
C LYS A 20 -1.09 12.99 30.43
N PHE A 21 -1.32 14.02 29.63
CA PHE A 21 -0.42 15.15 29.47
C PHE A 21 -0.39 16.04 30.72
N SER A 22 -1.53 16.32 31.35
CA SER A 22 -1.59 17.07 32.61
C SER A 22 -0.88 16.34 33.76
N LEU A 23 -1.04 15.01 33.86
CA LEU A 23 -0.39 14.21 34.89
C LEU A 23 1.15 14.29 34.78
N ILE A 24 1.69 14.14 33.56
CA ILE A 24 3.14 14.26 33.31
C ILE A 24 3.61 15.69 33.63
N SER A 25 2.90 16.71 33.17
CA SER A 25 3.25 18.11 33.44
C SER A 25 3.29 18.42 34.93
N ILE A 26 2.30 17.97 35.71
CA ILE A 26 2.27 18.18 37.16
C ILE A 26 3.45 17.45 37.83
N LEU A 27 3.73 16.22 37.42
CA LEU A 27 4.83 15.41 37.97
C LEU A 27 6.21 16.09 37.78
N PHE A 28 6.42 16.78 36.66
CA PHE A 28 7.69 17.46 36.36
C PHE A 28 7.73 18.92 36.86
N LEU A 29 6.61 19.65 36.80
CA LEU A 29 6.56 21.06 37.21
C LEU A 29 6.64 21.23 38.73
N LEU A 30 6.10 20.30 39.52
CA LEU A 30 6.16 20.40 40.99
C LEU A 30 7.61 20.37 41.53
N PRO A 31 8.45 19.38 41.17
CA PRO A 31 9.85 19.37 41.59
C PRO A 31 10.64 20.56 41.08
N ILE A 32 10.43 20.97 39.82
CA ILE A 32 11.11 22.14 39.24
C ILE A 32 10.70 23.42 39.97
N GLY A 33 9.41 23.59 40.26
CA GLY A 33 8.90 24.71 41.04
C GLY A 33 9.46 24.73 42.46
N GLY A 34 9.54 23.58 43.12
CA GLY A 34 10.12 23.45 44.47
C GLY A 34 11.61 23.79 44.50
N LEU A 35 12.41 23.28 43.56
CA LEU A 35 13.84 23.59 43.45
C LEU A 35 14.07 25.07 43.09
N SER A 36 13.26 25.63 42.19
CA SER A 36 13.32 27.05 41.82
C SER A 36 13.03 27.95 43.02
N TRP A 37 12.00 27.60 43.81
CA TRP A 37 11.66 28.32 45.03
C TRP A 37 12.80 28.26 46.05
N LEU A 38 13.42 27.10 46.24
CA LEU A 38 14.55 26.93 47.15
C LEU A 38 15.74 27.82 46.73
N ALA A 39 16.12 27.78 45.46
CA ALA A 39 17.22 28.60 44.94
C ALA A 39 16.96 30.11 45.08
N ILE A 40 15.74 30.56 44.75
CA ILE A 40 15.36 31.98 44.90
C ILE A 40 15.33 32.38 46.39
N SER A 41 14.86 31.49 47.27
CA SER A 41 14.86 31.74 48.71
C SER A 41 16.27 31.90 49.28
N GLU A 42 17.22 31.09 48.81
CA GLU A 42 18.63 31.17 49.21
C GLU A 42 19.28 32.47 48.74
N LEU A 43 19.06 32.87 47.48
CA LEU A 43 19.51 34.15 46.94
C LEU A 43 18.90 35.35 47.67
N ASN A 44 17.60 35.30 48.00
CA ASN A 44 16.96 36.37 48.76
C ASN A 44 17.54 36.50 50.16
N ARG A 45 17.86 35.37 50.83
CA ARG A 45 18.50 35.37 52.13
C ARG A 45 19.92 35.96 52.05
N SER A 46 20.69 35.61 51.01
CA SER A 46 22.02 36.18 50.73
C SER A 46 21.97 37.71 50.56
N VAL A 47 21.08 38.20 49.69
CA VAL A 47 20.87 39.63 49.46
C VAL A 47 20.47 40.36 50.75
N GLN A 48 19.54 39.80 51.52
CA GLN A 48 19.08 40.41 52.78
C GLN A 48 20.22 40.51 53.82
N THR A 49 21.05 39.48 53.95
CA THR A 49 22.24 39.51 54.82
C THR A 49 23.23 40.60 54.38
N MET A 50 23.48 40.75 53.07
CA MET A 50 24.37 41.80 52.56
C MET A 50 23.79 43.20 52.73
N THR A 51 22.48 43.39 52.55
CA THR A 51 21.81 44.68 52.81
C THR A 51 21.97 45.10 54.27
N ARG A 52 21.75 44.17 55.22
CA ARG A 52 21.99 44.40 56.65
C ARG A 52 23.44 44.74 56.96
N GLY A 53 24.39 44.10 56.28
CA GLY A 53 25.82 44.42 56.41
C GLY A 53 26.15 45.86 55.98
N VAL A 54 25.57 46.33 54.87
CA VAL A 54 25.79 47.72 54.38
C VAL A 54 25.21 48.75 55.35
N GLU A 55 23.97 48.56 55.82
CA GLU A 55 23.35 49.44 56.83
C GLU A 55 24.12 49.39 58.16
N GLY A 56 24.55 48.21 58.58
CA GLY A 56 25.36 48.03 59.78
C GLY A 56 26.73 48.70 59.69
N LEU A 57 27.33 48.81 58.50
CA LEU A 57 28.58 49.55 58.31
C LEU A 57 28.39 51.05 58.52
N GLU A 58 27.26 51.59 58.07
CA GLU A 58 26.90 53.00 58.28
C GLU A 58 26.78 53.30 59.78
N GLN A 59 26.09 52.43 60.53
CA GLN A 59 26.00 52.60 61.98
C GLN A 59 27.34 52.34 62.68
N LEU A 60 28.15 51.41 62.18
CA LEU A 60 29.50 51.17 62.70
C LEU A 60 30.38 52.40 62.58
N GLN A 61 30.30 53.15 61.49
CA GLN A 61 31.03 54.40 61.30
C GLN A 61 30.59 55.47 62.32
N LYS A 62 29.29 55.56 62.63
CA LYS A 62 28.79 56.45 63.69
C LYS A 62 29.25 56.01 65.08
N VAL A 63 29.25 54.71 65.37
CA VAL A 63 29.75 54.16 66.64
C VAL A 63 31.26 54.38 66.79
N ASP A 64 32.04 54.31 65.71
CA ASP A 64 33.46 54.66 65.73
C ASP A 64 33.68 56.14 66.03
N GLY A 65 32.89 57.03 65.43
CA GLY A 65 32.89 58.47 65.77
C GLY A 65 32.50 58.73 67.23
N LEU A 66 31.53 57.99 67.78
CA LEU A 66 31.18 58.04 69.20
C LEU A 66 32.37 57.67 70.09
N VAL A 67 33.14 56.63 69.72
CA VAL A 67 34.32 56.20 70.46
C VAL A 67 35.40 57.29 70.44
N ASP A 68 35.65 57.92 69.30
CA ASP A 68 36.61 59.02 69.19
C ASP A 68 36.18 60.22 70.03
N ALA A 69 34.92 60.66 69.91
CA ALA A 69 34.39 61.78 70.68
C ALA A 69 34.43 61.50 72.20
N ALA A 70 34.17 60.26 72.61
CA ALA A 70 34.33 59.83 74.00
C ALA A 70 35.80 59.85 74.48
N MET A 71 36.74 59.47 73.62
CA MET A 71 38.17 59.56 73.90
C MET A 71 38.64 61.01 74.02
N ASP A 72 38.18 61.88 73.11
CA ASP A 72 38.53 63.30 73.14
C ASP A 72 37.93 63.97 74.38
N TYR A 73 36.69 63.64 74.75
CA TYR A 73 36.09 64.07 76.01
C TYR A 73 36.94 63.64 77.21
N ARG A 74 37.31 62.35 77.31
CA ARG A 74 38.21 61.86 78.37
C ARG A 74 39.52 62.66 78.39
N ASP A 75 40.16 62.84 77.24
CA ASP A 75 41.51 63.38 77.14
C ASP A 75 41.58 64.86 77.53
N TYR A 76 40.55 65.66 77.20
CA TYR A 76 40.45 67.07 77.58
C TYR A 76 39.76 67.29 78.94
N ARG A 77 38.70 66.53 79.27
CA ARG A 77 37.96 66.72 80.53
C ARG A 77 38.80 66.36 81.76
N SER A 78 39.66 65.34 81.64
CA SER A 78 40.54 64.90 82.74
C SER A 78 41.42 66.03 83.28
N PRO A 79 42.19 66.78 82.46
CA PRO A 79 42.98 67.93 82.96
C PRO A 79 42.11 69.14 83.31
N ALA A 80 41.00 69.38 82.60
CA ALA A 80 40.14 70.55 82.82
C ALA A 80 39.57 70.62 84.25
N ILE A 81 39.09 69.48 84.80
CA ILE A 81 38.47 69.45 86.13
C ILE A 81 39.45 69.78 87.26
N ILE A 82 40.75 69.50 87.08
CA ILE A 82 41.71 69.58 88.18
C ILE A 82 42.33 70.98 88.30
N LYS A 83 42.52 71.66 87.17
CA LYS A 83 43.24 72.94 87.12
C LYS A 83 42.35 74.14 86.78
N ASP A 84 41.05 73.92 86.51
CA ASP A 84 40.04 74.94 86.18
C ASP A 84 40.48 75.85 85.00
N GLU A 85 41.10 75.23 83.99
CA GLU A 85 41.56 75.93 82.79
C GLU A 85 40.40 76.04 81.79
N SER A 86 39.78 77.23 81.74
CA SER A 86 38.59 77.49 80.92
C SER A 86 38.73 77.13 79.44
N ALA A 87 39.93 77.25 78.86
CA ALA A 87 40.19 76.91 77.46
C ALA A 87 40.08 75.39 77.20
N ILE A 88 40.58 74.54 78.09
CA ILE A 88 40.48 73.08 77.97
C ILE A 88 39.03 72.62 78.19
N ALA A 89 38.32 73.27 79.12
CA ALA A 89 36.92 72.97 79.40
C ALA A 89 36.02 73.18 78.17
N VAL A 90 36.25 74.24 77.38
CA VAL A 90 35.51 74.49 76.14
C VAL A 90 35.69 73.36 75.13
N VAL A 91 36.93 72.93 74.89
CA VAL A 91 37.22 71.83 73.94
C VAL A 91 36.61 70.50 74.44
N SER A 92 36.65 70.25 75.76
CA SER A 92 35.96 69.07 76.32
C SER A 92 34.45 69.12 76.11
N GLU A 93 33.83 70.30 76.16
CA GLU A 93 32.39 70.45 75.95
C GLU A 93 31.99 70.27 74.48
N GLU A 94 32.85 70.66 73.54
CA GLU A 94 32.67 70.38 72.11
C GLU A 94 32.64 68.86 71.84
N ALA A 95 33.60 68.11 72.41
CA ALA A 95 33.62 66.66 72.34
C ALA A 95 32.37 66.02 73.00
N ALA A 96 31.89 66.60 74.12
CA ALA A 96 30.65 66.15 74.76
C ALA A 96 29.42 66.33 73.86
N SER A 97 29.32 67.47 73.18
CA SER A 97 28.24 67.75 72.22
C SER A 97 28.26 66.77 71.04
N GLU A 98 29.44 66.32 70.62
CA GLU A 98 29.56 65.32 69.56
C GLU A 98 29.06 63.94 70.03
N VAL A 99 29.40 63.53 71.26
CA VAL A 99 28.86 62.33 71.90
C VAL A 99 27.33 62.40 71.99
N ASP A 100 26.76 63.51 72.47
CA ASP A 100 25.31 63.72 72.56
C ASP A 100 24.63 63.58 71.20
N SER A 101 25.17 64.26 70.18
CA SER A 101 24.61 64.24 68.82
C SER A 101 24.66 62.84 68.19
N THR A 102 25.73 62.09 68.45
CA THR A 102 25.93 60.75 67.88
C THR A 102 25.02 59.72 68.55
N LEU A 103 24.88 59.75 69.88
CA LEU A 103 23.93 58.89 70.60
C LEU A 103 22.48 59.18 70.20
N ALA A 104 22.13 60.45 70.00
CA ALA A 104 20.82 60.83 69.47
C ALA A 104 20.60 60.28 68.05
N ALA A 105 21.61 60.34 67.18
CA ALA A 105 21.52 59.80 65.82
C ALA A 105 21.38 58.27 65.79
N LEU A 106 22.09 57.55 66.66
CA LEU A 106 22.04 56.09 66.75
C LEU A 106 20.66 55.58 67.23
N THR A 107 19.94 56.39 68.01
CA THR A 107 18.60 56.06 68.56
C THR A 107 17.42 56.58 67.73
N ALA A 108 17.68 57.31 66.64
CA ALA A 108 16.64 58.02 65.89
C ALA A 108 15.76 57.12 65.00
N GLU A 109 16.27 55.98 64.54
CA GLU A 109 15.60 55.10 63.57
C GLU A 109 15.72 53.62 63.96
N GLU A 110 14.76 52.79 63.50
CA GLU A 110 14.87 51.33 63.60
C GLU A 110 15.83 50.81 62.53
N HIS A 111 16.79 49.98 62.93
CA HIS A 111 17.82 49.46 62.02
C HIS A 111 17.51 48.02 61.60
N SER A 112 17.50 47.74 60.30
CA SER A 112 17.05 46.44 59.77
C SER A 112 17.99 45.27 60.10
N PHE A 113 19.21 45.57 60.53
CA PHE A 113 20.19 44.60 60.99
C PHE A 113 19.95 44.11 62.43
N ASP A 114 19.33 44.91 63.30
CA ASP A 114 19.05 44.54 64.70
C ASP A 114 17.73 43.78 64.83
N THR A 115 17.72 42.53 64.38
CA THR A 115 16.49 41.72 64.38
C THR A 115 15.98 41.35 65.77
N SER A 116 16.81 41.41 66.81
CA SER A 116 16.46 41.08 68.19
C SER A 116 16.15 42.30 69.05
N GLY A 117 16.46 43.51 68.60
CA GLY A 117 16.41 44.74 69.40
C GLY A 117 17.57 44.88 70.39
N SER A 118 18.50 43.92 70.41
CA SER A 118 19.56 43.83 71.41
C SER A 118 20.66 44.87 71.21
N TRP A 119 20.86 45.34 69.98
CA TRP A 119 21.84 46.39 69.71
C TRP A 119 21.27 47.75 70.11
N ALA A 120 20.00 48.02 69.79
CA ALA A 120 19.31 49.24 70.21
C ALA A 120 19.27 49.37 71.75
N ASP A 121 19.04 48.27 72.47
CA ASP A 121 19.11 48.23 73.94
C ASP A 121 20.50 48.61 74.48
N GLN A 122 21.58 48.21 73.79
CA GLN A 122 22.95 48.57 74.18
C GLN A 122 23.26 50.04 73.90
N VAL A 123 22.79 50.60 72.78
CA VAL A 123 22.91 52.03 72.50
C VAL A 123 22.19 52.85 73.56
N GLU A 124 20.97 52.45 73.93
CA GLU A 124 20.18 53.12 74.95
C GLU A 124 20.84 53.03 76.35
N SER A 125 21.38 51.86 76.70
CA SER A 125 22.15 51.68 77.93
C SER A 125 23.37 52.61 77.96
N LEU A 126 24.10 52.73 76.84
CA LEU A 126 25.27 53.61 76.74
C LEU A 126 24.87 55.09 76.86
N ARG A 127 23.73 55.48 76.29
CA ARG A 127 23.19 56.84 76.43
C ARG A 127 22.87 57.19 77.87
N GLN A 128 22.21 56.29 78.60
CA GLN A 128 21.89 56.52 80.02
C GLN A 128 23.14 56.65 80.88
N GLU A 129 24.18 55.88 80.58
CA GLU A 129 25.46 55.98 81.29
C GLU A 129 26.22 57.28 80.96
N TRP A 130 26.14 57.75 79.72
CA TRP A 130 26.68 59.05 79.33
C TRP A 130 26.00 60.20 80.09
N GLU A 131 24.66 60.19 80.14
CA GLU A 131 23.88 61.18 80.91
C GLU A 131 24.24 61.15 82.40
N ALA A 132 24.42 59.95 82.97
CA ALA A 132 24.83 59.79 84.36
C ALA A 132 26.24 60.32 84.61
N LEU A 133 27.19 60.02 83.71
CA LEU A 133 28.57 60.50 83.78
C LEU A 133 28.65 62.03 83.68
N ARG A 134 27.83 62.64 82.82
CA ARG A 134 27.70 64.10 82.69
C ARG A 134 27.05 64.77 83.90
N ALA A 135 26.13 64.08 84.57
CA ALA A 135 25.45 64.60 85.76
C ALA A 135 26.30 64.49 87.04
N ASP A 136 27.09 63.41 87.17
CA ASP A 136 27.94 63.11 88.34
C ASP A 136 29.43 63.42 88.08
N ASP A 137 29.70 64.38 87.20
CA ASP A 137 31.02 64.82 86.70
C ASP A 137 31.89 65.45 87.81
N ASN A 138 32.21 64.63 88.80
CA ASN A 138 32.80 65.00 90.08
C ASN A 138 34.31 64.69 90.11
N TYR A 139 35.07 65.53 90.81
CA TYR A 139 36.52 65.38 90.98
C TYR A 139 36.88 64.19 91.89
N GLN A 140 37.68 63.25 91.38
CA GLN A 140 38.10 62.01 92.06
C GLN A 140 39.39 62.14 92.90
N GLY A 141 39.78 63.35 93.32
CA GLY A 141 40.89 63.58 94.25
C GLY A 141 42.31 63.51 93.66
N SER A 142 42.51 62.90 92.49
CA SER A 142 43.76 62.96 91.72
C SER A 142 43.51 62.68 90.23
N PHE A 143 44.53 62.94 89.38
CA PHE A 143 44.39 62.87 87.92
C PHE A 143 44.14 61.46 87.38
N ASP A 144 44.89 60.47 87.85
CA ASP A 144 44.80 59.10 87.33
C ASP A 144 43.42 58.43 87.58
N PRO A 145 42.80 58.52 88.77
CA PRO A 145 41.41 58.11 88.99
C PRO A 145 40.40 58.86 88.13
N GLN A 146 40.59 60.17 87.89
CA GLN A 146 39.70 60.96 87.03
C GLN A 146 39.76 60.47 85.57
N PHE A 147 40.97 60.27 85.05
CA PHE A 147 41.16 59.72 83.71
C PHE A 147 40.54 58.33 83.57
N LYS A 148 40.73 57.48 84.59
CA LYS A 148 40.14 56.13 84.63
C LYS A 148 38.62 56.14 84.68
N TYR A 149 38.01 57.10 85.37
CA TYR A 149 36.55 57.24 85.43
C TYR A 149 35.94 57.45 84.03
N TYR A 150 36.46 58.38 83.24
CA TYR A 150 36.00 58.57 81.85
C TYR A 150 36.41 57.42 80.92
N GLN A 151 37.54 56.76 81.20
CA GLN A 151 37.97 55.59 80.45
C GLN A 151 36.96 54.43 80.52
N GLU A 152 36.20 54.30 81.60
CA GLU A 152 35.15 53.28 81.71
C GLU A 152 34.07 53.47 80.64
N PHE A 153 33.64 54.71 80.40
CA PHE A 153 32.68 55.01 79.34
C PHE A 153 33.25 54.73 77.95
N VAL A 154 34.50 55.13 77.70
CA VAL A 154 35.20 54.82 76.44
C VAL A 154 35.25 53.31 76.17
N GLN A 155 35.52 52.49 77.19
CA GLN A 155 35.53 51.02 77.04
C GLN A 155 34.16 50.46 76.66
N LYS A 156 33.08 51.04 77.18
CA LYS A 156 31.71 50.61 76.84
C LYS A 156 31.30 51.07 75.45
N ALA A 157 31.70 52.28 75.03
CA ALA A 157 31.54 52.73 73.65
C ALA A 157 32.31 51.81 72.68
N GLN A 158 33.53 51.38 73.04
CA GLN A 158 34.29 50.39 72.26
C GLN A 158 33.62 49.00 72.21
N ALA A 159 32.96 48.58 73.29
CA ALA A 159 32.19 47.33 73.28
C ALA A 159 31.02 47.39 72.30
N LEU A 160 30.37 48.56 72.16
CA LEU A 160 29.31 48.78 71.16
C LEU A 160 29.84 48.64 69.73
N LEU A 161 31.08 49.05 69.45
CA LEU A 161 31.72 48.84 68.14
C LEU A 161 31.78 47.35 67.78
N SER A 162 32.15 46.50 68.73
CA SER A 162 32.16 45.05 68.56
C SER A 162 30.76 44.47 68.38
N ALA A 163 29.81 44.90 69.21
CA ALA A 163 28.41 44.47 69.10
C ALA A 163 27.77 44.87 67.76
N THR A 164 28.16 46.02 67.21
CA THR A 164 27.69 46.49 65.89
C THR A 164 28.20 45.57 64.77
N ILE A 165 29.47 45.18 64.79
CA ILE A 165 30.05 44.23 63.80
C ILE A 165 29.39 42.85 63.87
N GLU A 166 29.12 42.37 65.08
CA GLU A 166 28.51 41.05 65.30
C GLU A 166 27.04 41.03 64.91
N THR A 167 26.24 42.02 65.37
CA THR A 167 24.80 42.08 65.12
C THR A 167 24.48 42.38 63.65
N SER A 168 25.28 43.22 63.00
CA SER A 168 25.11 43.54 61.57
C SER A 168 25.48 42.39 60.62
N GLY A 169 26.18 41.38 61.12
CA GLY A 169 26.73 40.30 60.31
C GLY A 169 27.92 40.73 59.45
N LEU A 170 28.50 41.91 59.67
CA LEU A 170 29.71 42.39 58.97
C LEU A 170 30.90 41.44 59.14
N GLY A 171 30.99 40.72 60.27
CA GLY A 171 32.01 39.69 60.48
C GLY A 171 31.73 38.36 59.78
N GLN A 172 30.46 38.05 59.46
CA GLN A 172 30.03 36.75 58.94
C GLN A 172 30.02 36.75 57.40
N GLY A 173 30.87 35.91 56.80
CA GLY A 173 30.93 35.78 55.33
C GLY A 173 31.66 36.91 54.61
N ALA A 174 32.26 37.85 55.34
CA ALA A 174 33.15 38.88 54.80
C ALA A 174 34.40 38.28 54.14
N SER A 175 34.95 38.99 53.15
CA SER A 175 36.24 38.65 52.56
C SER A 175 37.34 38.76 53.62
N ARG A 176 38.43 38.01 53.47
CA ARG A 176 39.62 38.12 54.33
C ARG A 176 40.12 39.57 54.41
N GLU A 177 40.04 40.29 53.30
CA GLU A 177 40.33 41.73 53.22
C GLU A 177 39.46 42.54 54.20
N ASN A 178 38.14 42.47 54.07
CA ASN A 178 37.22 43.21 54.94
C ASN A 178 37.38 42.83 56.42
N GLN A 179 37.67 41.57 56.73
CA GLN A 179 37.94 41.13 58.11
C GLN A 179 39.20 41.78 58.70
N LEU A 180 40.26 41.93 57.91
CA LEU A 180 41.50 42.58 58.35
C LEU A 180 41.31 44.09 58.51
N ILE A 181 40.60 44.74 57.57
CA ILE A 181 40.29 46.17 57.65
C ILE A 181 39.39 46.49 58.84
N LEU A 182 38.31 45.72 59.03
CA LEU A 182 37.43 45.88 60.20
C LEU A 182 38.16 45.57 61.51
N GLY A 183 39.11 44.63 61.50
CA GLY A 183 39.98 44.36 62.65
C GLY A 183 40.88 45.55 63.02
N LEU A 184 41.36 46.31 62.04
CA LEU A 184 42.12 47.54 62.30
C LEU A 184 41.26 48.58 63.02
N VAL A 185 40.06 48.84 62.49
CA VAL A 185 39.12 49.82 63.04
C VAL A 185 38.61 49.39 64.41
N ARG A 186 38.37 48.09 64.61
CA ARG A 186 37.86 47.55 65.88
C ARG A 186 38.90 47.52 66.99
N ASP A 187 40.11 47.04 66.69
CA ASP A 187 41.08 46.66 67.73
C ASP A 187 42.38 47.46 67.68
N SER A 188 43.01 47.55 66.49
CA SER A 188 44.37 48.06 66.37
C SER A 188 44.45 49.57 66.55
N LEU A 189 43.62 50.31 65.79
CA LEU A 189 43.62 51.77 65.77
C LEU A 189 43.07 52.37 67.07
N PRO A 190 41.92 51.94 67.63
CA PRO A 190 41.39 52.52 68.87
C PRO A 190 42.32 52.35 70.06
N ALA A 191 42.96 51.18 70.21
CA ALA A 191 43.89 50.96 71.31
C ALA A 191 45.26 51.64 71.09
N ALA A 192 45.63 52.00 69.86
CA ALA A 192 46.76 52.91 69.63
C ALA A 192 46.38 54.37 69.96
N ARG A 193 45.22 54.84 69.48
CA ARG A 193 44.63 56.15 69.83
C ARG A 193 44.52 56.34 71.34
N THR A 194 44.10 55.30 72.07
CA THR A 194 44.00 55.33 73.54
C THR A 194 45.34 55.67 74.22
N VAL A 195 46.46 55.10 73.76
CA VAL A 195 47.77 55.37 74.36
C VAL A 195 48.26 56.78 73.99
N ILE A 196 48.00 57.25 72.77
CA ILE A 196 48.26 58.64 72.37
C ILE A 196 47.42 59.61 73.21
N GLY A 197 46.15 59.30 73.42
CA GLY A 197 45.24 60.06 74.27
C GLY A 197 45.71 60.15 75.73
N ARG A 198 46.25 59.05 76.28
CA ARG A 198 46.95 59.07 77.58
C ARG A 198 48.16 60.01 77.56
N ALA A 199 49.04 59.89 76.56
CA ALA A 199 50.21 60.77 76.45
C ALA A 199 49.79 62.25 76.37
N LYS A 200 48.77 62.54 75.54
CA LYS A 200 48.15 63.84 75.38
C LYS A 200 47.62 64.38 76.71
N SER A 201 46.72 63.64 77.36
CA SER A 201 46.03 64.08 78.57
C SER A 201 46.99 64.29 79.76
N TYR A 202 47.89 63.34 80.01
CA TYR A 202 48.88 63.45 81.10
C TYR A 202 49.96 64.50 80.78
N GLY A 203 50.33 64.68 79.51
CA GLY A 203 51.25 65.71 79.06
C GLY A 203 50.67 67.12 79.21
N ILE A 204 49.42 67.33 78.80
CA ILE A 204 48.69 68.59 79.03
C ILE A 204 48.61 68.88 80.53
N PHE A 205 48.25 67.89 81.35
CA PHE A 205 48.21 68.05 82.80
C PHE A 205 49.56 68.47 83.38
N ALA A 206 50.65 67.81 82.98
CA ALA A 206 52.00 68.16 83.40
C ALA A 206 52.37 69.61 83.01
N LEU A 207 52.09 70.01 81.76
CA LEU A 207 52.41 71.35 81.23
C LEU A 207 51.60 72.44 81.93
N VAL A 208 50.31 72.20 82.20
CA VAL A 208 49.46 73.13 82.98
C VAL A 208 49.89 73.18 84.44
N GLU A 209 50.33 72.06 85.02
CA GLU A 209 50.87 72.01 86.38
C GLU A 209 52.25 72.69 86.50
N GLY A 210 53.00 72.75 85.39
CA GLY A 210 54.33 73.36 85.30
C GLY A 210 55.46 72.55 85.97
N GLN A 211 55.15 71.37 86.52
CA GLN A 211 56.10 70.46 87.14
C GLN A 211 55.64 69.00 87.03
N VAL A 212 56.59 68.06 87.04
CA VAL A 212 56.31 66.61 87.07
C VAL A 212 56.64 66.05 88.45
N GLY A 213 55.61 65.71 89.24
CA GLY A 213 55.77 65.04 90.52
C GLY A 213 56.17 63.57 90.37
N TYR A 214 56.56 62.90 91.47
CA TYR A 214 56.99 61.50 91.45
C TYR A 214 55.94 60.54 90.85
N ALA A 215 54.69 60.63 91.32
CA ALA A 215 53.59 59.79 90.83
C ALA A 215 53.29 60.04 89.34
N LEU A 216 53.36 61.30 88.89
CA LEU A 216 53.15 61.66 87.48
C LEU A 216 54.30 61.15 86.61
N SER A 217 55.55 61.23 87.08
CA SER A 217 56.73 60.70 86.38
C SER A 217 56.66 59.19 86.19
N GLU A 218 56.22 58.44 87.20
CA GLU A 218 56.01 56.99 87.10
C GLU A 218 54.99 56.66 86.00
N THR A 219 53.82 57.31 86.00
CA THR A 219 52.80 57.10 84.96
C THR A 219 53.26 57.55 83.57
N LEU A 220 54.01 58.66 83.45
CA LEU A 220 54.55 59.11 82.16
C LEU A 220 55.56 58.11 81.57
N ASN A 221 56.40 57.49 82.41
CA ASN A 221 57.29 56.41 81.98
C ASN A 221 56.52 55.15 81.57
N GLU A 222 55.45 54.79 82.28
CA GLU A 222 54.56 53.70 81.86
C GLU A 222 53.92 53.98 80.48
N ILE A 223 53.50 55.23 80.23
CA ILE A 223 52.95 55.64 78.93
C ILE A 223 54.03 55.56 77.85
N TYR A 224 55.26 56.00 78.14
CA TYR A 224 56.41 55.89 77.23
C TYR A 224 56.66 54.43 76.78
N ASP A 225 56.66 53.50 77.75
CA ASP A 225 56.81 52.06 77.47
C ASP A 225 55.61 51.50 76.69
N GLN A 226 54.38 51.94 77.01
CA GLN A 226 53.19 51.54 76.27
C GLN A 226 53.19 52.03 74.82
N LEU A 227 53.65 53.25 74.55
CA LEU A 227 53.80 53.75 73.17
C LEU A 227 54.76 52.87 72.36
N THR A 228 55.88 52.47 72.97
CA THR A 228 56.86 51.55 72.36
C THR A 228 56.26 50.17 72.09
N ASN A 229 55.64 49.57 73.10
CA ASN A 229 55.03 48.25 72.95
C ASN A 229 53.88 48.26 71.94
N ARG A 230 53.05 49.30 71.95
CA ARG A 230 51.91 49.41 71.04
C ARG A 230 52.33 49.63 69.60
N SER A 231 53.40 50.38 69.34
CA SER A 231 53.99 50.53 68.01
C SER A 231 54.36 49.16 67.43
N SER A 232 55.02 48.30 68.21
CA SER A 232 55.43 46.95 67.77
C SER A 232 54.24 46.02 67.41
N LEU A 233 53.05 46.28 67.96
CA LEU A 233 51.82 45.53 67.66
C LEU A 233 51.01 46.16 66.52
N LEU A 234 51.10 47.47 66.35
CA LEU A 234 50.36 48.20 65.33
C LEU A 234 50.96 47.98 63.94
N SER A 235 52.29 48.01 63.81
CA SER A 235 52.97 47.88 62.51
C SER A 235 52.60 46.60 61.75
N PRO A 236 52.60 45.39 62.37
CA PRO A 236 52.17 44.18 61.67
C PRO A 236 50.71 44.19 61.25
N ALA A 237 49.82 44.80 62.05
CA ALA A 237 48.40 44.89 61.72
C ALA A 237 48.15 45.81 60.51
N LEU A 238 48.82 46.96 60.47
CA LEU A 238 48.76 47.90 59.34
C LEU A 238 49.30 47.26 58.06
N ALA A 239 50.44 46.56 58.16
CA ALA A 239 51.05 45.87 57.02
C ALA A 239 50.12 44.78 56.46
N LEU A 240 49.51 43.96 57.32
CA LEU A 240 48.58 42.90 56.89
C LEU A 240 47.33 43.45 56.20
N ALA A 241 46.76 44.54 56.70
CA ALA A 241 45.60 45.16 56.08
C ALA A 241 45.93 45.86 54.75
N SER A 242 47.09 46.54 54.67
CA SER A 242 47.58 47.17 53.44
C SER A 242 47.90 46.13 52.37
N GLU A 243 48.54 45.01 52.73
CA GLU A 243 48.81 43.91 51.80
C GLU A 243 47.51 43.22 51.33
N ALA A 244 46.56 43.03 52.23
CA ALA A 244 45.28 42.42 51.89
C ALA A 244 44.37 43.31 51.04
N SER A 245 44.55 44.64 51.11
CA SER A 245 43.73 45.62 50.40
C SER A 245 44.58 46.63 49.61
N PRO A 246 44.75 46.40 48.29
CA PRO A 246 45.34 47.39 47.40
C PRO A 246 44.55 48.71 47.39
N ALA A 247 43.23 48.65 47.50
CA ALA A 247 42.36 49.83 47.53
C ALA A 247 42.59 50.70 48.78
N LEU A 248 42.77 50.08 49.95
CA LEU A 248 43.14 50.81 51.17
C LEU A 248 44.52 51.46 51.04
N THR A 249 45.48 50.76 50.44
CA THR A 249 46.82 51.29 50.19
C THR A 249 46.79 52.46 49.21
N GLU A 250 45.95 52.42 48.19
CA GLU A 250 45.76 53.51 47.24
C GLU A 250 45.12 54.74 47.90
N GLN A 251 44.09 54.54 48.73
CA GLN A 251 43.36 55.64 49.37
C GLN A 251 44.12 56.26 50.55
N ALA A 252 44.82 55.46 51.35
CA ALA A 252 45.41 55.91 52.62
C ALA A 252 46.86 55.45 52.85
N GLY A 253 47.59 54.98 51.85
CA GLY A 253 48.95 54.44 52.04
C GLY A 253 49.93 55.40 52.73
N LYS A 254 49.83 56.71 52.44
CA LYS A 254 50.62 57.74 53.14
C LYS A 254 50.20 57.90 54.60
N ALA A 255 48.91 57.93 54.87
CA ALA A 255 48.37 58.03 56.22
C ALA A 255 48.73 56.79 57.04
N ILE A 256 48.67 55.59 56.46
CA ILE A 256 49.10 54.34 57.08
C ILE A 256 50.56 54.42 57.50
N GLN A 257 51.44 54.92 56.63
CA GLN A 257 52.86 55.13 57.00
C GLN A 257 53.01 56.11 58.16
N ARG A 258 52.23 57.21 58.16
CA ARG A 258 52.24 58.17 59.27
C ARG A 258 51.72 57.58 60.57
N VAL A 259 50.66 56.77 60.52
CA VAL A 259 50.13 56.03 61.67
C VAL A 259 51.17 55.05 62.22
N ASP A 260 51.90 54.35 61.36
CA ASP A 260 52.96 53.41 61.75
C ASP A 260 54.07 54.10 62.57
N GLU A 261 54.45 55.31 62.16
CA GLU A 261 55.47 56.13 62.83
C GLU A 261 54.92 56.92 64.03
N SER A 262 53.61 57.18 64.07
CA SER A 262 52.96 58.13 65.01
C SER A 262 53.24 57.86 66.48
N LEU A 263 53.19 56.59 66.93
CA LEU A 263 53.39 56.24 68.34
C LEU A 263 54.83 56.55 68.78
N MET A 264 55.81 56.42 67.90
CA MET A 264 57.21 56.78 68.18
C MET A 264 57.39 58.30 68.19
N VAL A 265 56.73 59.01 67.28
CA VAL A 265 56.71 60.48 67.30
C VAL A 265 56.11 61.00 68.60
N VAL A 266 54.96 60.48 69.03
CA VAL A 266 54.31 60.85 70.29
C VAL A 266 55.20 60.54 71.48
N ARG A 267 55.85 59.37 71.50
CA ARG A 267 56.79 58.99 72.55
C ARG A 267 57.95 59.97 72.66
N ASP A 268 58.57 60.31 71.54
CA ASP A 268 59.71 61.22 71.51
C ASP A 268 59.29 62.65 71.93
N GLN A 269 58.11 63.11 71.52
CA GLN A 269 57.57 64.41 71.97
C GLN A 269 57.22 64.42 73.46
N LEU A 270 56.70 63.31 74.00
CA LEU A 270 56.44 63.16 75.44
C LEU A 270 57.74 63.24 76.23
N ASP A 271 58.79 62.54 75.78
CA ASP A 271 60.09 62.56 76.46
C ASP A 271 60.77 63.93 76.39
N LEU A 272 60.85 64.51 75.18
CA LEU A 272 61.55 65.77 74.92
C LEU A 272 60.89 66.98 75.60
N ASN A 273 59.56 67.00 75.72
CA ASN A 273 58.85 68.20 76.20
C ASN A 273 58.24 68.03 77.60
N VAL A 274 58.09 66.81 78.11
CA VAL A 274 57.42 66.55 79.40
C VAL A 274 58.29 65.77 80.39
N ILE A 275 58.92 64.65 79.99
CA ILE A 275 59.63 63.76 80.94
C ILE A 275 61.04 64.27 81.27
N THR A 276 61.85 64.55 80.26
CA THR A 276 63.27 64.89 80.41
C THR A 276 63.54 66.36 80.78
N PRO A 277 62.75 67.36 80.35
CA PRO A 277 63.03 68.76 80.68
C PRO A 277 63.08 69.04 82.18
N MET A 278 64.09 69.81 82.60
CA MET A 278 64.16 70.34 83.97
C MET A 278 63.10 71.41 84.26
N ARG A 279 62.55 72.04 83.21
CA ARG A 279 61.46 73.03 83.27
C ARG A 279 60.52 72.82 82.09
N LEU A 280 59.23 72.88 82.36
CA LEU A 280 58.18 72.77 81.34
C LEU A 280 57.90 74.17 80.77
N GLU A 281 58.44 74.45 79.58
CA GLU A 281 58.33 75.76 78.91
C GLU A 281 57.33 75.78 77.75
N MET A 282 56.99 74.61 77.20
CA MET A 282 56.07 74.48 76.07
C MET A 282 54.61 74.79 76.51
N PRO A 283 53.88 75.65 75.78
CA PRO A 283 52.45 75.83 76.01
C PRO A 283 51.69 74.52 75.76
N TRP A 284 50.74 74.19 76.64
CA TRP A 284 49.96 72.96 76.48
C TRP A 284 49.20 72.91 75.14
N THR A 285 48.83 74.06 74.55
CA THR A 285 48.18 74.15 73.24
C THR A 285 49.08 73.71 72.09
N GLU A 286 50.38 74.02 72.16
CA GLU A 286 51.35 73.58 71.13
C GLU A 286 51.59 72.07 71.23
N TYR A 287 51.63 71.55 72.46
CA TYR A 287 51.68 70.10 72.70
C TYR A 287 50.40 69.40 72.20
N ASP A 288 49.23 70.01 72.45
CA ASP A 288 47.94 69.52 71.95
C ASP A 288 47.91 69.44 70.43
N ASP A 289 48.34 70.50 69.74
CA ASP A 289 48.43 70.54 68.27
C ASP A 289 49.33 69.42 67.71
N LEU A 290 50.45 69.13 68.38
CA LEU A 290 51.33 68.01 67.99
C LEU A 290 50.63 66.66 68.12
N MET A 291 49.93 66.42 69.23
CA MET A 291 49.23 65.16 69.48
C MET A 291 48.02 65.01 68.53
N SER A 292 47.20 66.05 68.42
CA SER A 292 46.04 66.10 67.53
C SER A 292 46.44 65.93 66.07
N GLY A 293 47.59 66.47 65.65
CA GLY A 293 48.16 66.22 64.33
C GLY A 293 48.55 64.76 64.08
N GLN A 294 48.96 64.01 65.11
CA GLN A 294 49.18 62.56 64.98
C GLN A 294 47.87 61.78 64.91
N LEU A 295 46.86 62.19 65.71
CA LEU A 295 45.54 61.57 65.73
C LEU A 295 44.79 61.73 64.40
N ALA A 296 44.96 62.86 63.70
CA ALA A 296 44.36 63.10 62.39
C ALA A 296 44.73 62.04 61.33
N TYR A 297 45.94 61.45 61.40
CA TYR A 297 46.32 60.36 60.50
C TYR A 297 45.51 59.08 60.76
N TYR A 298 45.10 58.83 62.01
CA TYR A 298 44.23 57.69 62.33
C TYR A 298 42.85 57.87 61.71
N ASP A 299 42.31 59.09 61.76
CA ASP A 299 41.01 59.41 61.17
C ASP A 299 41.03 59.27 59.64
N GLU A 300 42.12 59.65 58.98
CA GLU A 300 42.33 59.45 57.54
C GLU A 300 42.34 57.95 57.19
N VAL A 301 43.05 57.12 57.97
CA VAL A 301 43.07 55.66 57.76
C VAL A 301 41.71 55.03 58.02
N LYS A 302 40.99 55.42 59.08
CA LYS A 302 39.65 54.89 59.40
C LYS A 302 38.62 55.28 58.34
N THR A 303 38.66 56.52 57.87
CA THR A 303 37.77 56.99 56.78
C THR A 303 37.98 56.17 55.51
N ALA A 304 39.24 55.94 55.12
CA ALA A 304 39.56 55.08 53.99
C ALA A 304 39.17 53.62 54.22
N ALA A 305 39.38 53.09 55.44
CA ALA A 305 38.97 51.74 55.82
C ALA A 305 37.45 51.53 55.65
N PHE A 306 36.62 52.44 56.17
CA PHE A 306 35.17 52.38 56.00
C PHE A 306 34.76 52.50 54.53
N SER A 307 35.33 53.46 53.79
CA SER A 307 35.09 53.64 52.35
C SER A 307 35.37 52.37 51.52
N VAL A 308 36.51 51.71 51.77
CA VAL A 308 36.88 50.47 51.07
C VAL A 308 35.94 49.32 51.42
N VAL A 309 35.62 49.13 52.70
CA VAL A 309 34.68 48.08 53.12
C VAL A 309 33.29 48.33 52.54
N GLU A 310 32.83 49.58 52.50
CA GLU A 310 31.55 49.98 51.91
C GLU A 310 31.51 49.65 50.42
N SER A 311 32.54 50.06 49.67
CA SER A 311 32.68 49.76 48.24
C SER A 311 32.64 48.25 47.98
N ASN A 312 33.38 47.47 48.76
CA ASN A 312 33.43 46.00 48.65
C ASN A 312 32.06 45.36 48.92
N LEU A 313 31.35 45.80 49.96
CA LEU A 313 30.02 45.29 50.29
C LEU A 313 28.98 45.66 49.24
N ARG A 314 28.98 46.90 48.74
CA ARG A 314 28.06 47.36 47.69
C ARG A 314 28.29 46.63 46.38
N ALA A 315 29.54 46.45 45.95
CA ALA A 315 29.86 45.70 44.74
C ALA A 315 29.40 44.23 44.84
N ARG A 316 29.57 43.60 46.01
CA ARG A 316 29.09 42.24 46.25
C ARG A 316 27.56 42.15 46.27
N LEU A 317 26.88 43.12 46.91
CA LEU A 317 25.43 43.20 46.92
C LEU A 317 24.85 43.35 45.50
N GLU A 318 25.43 44.20 44.66
CA GLU A 318 25.02 44.34 43.26
C GLU A 318 25.23 43.04 42.47
N SER A 319 26.35 42.35 42.69
CA SER A 319 26.62 41.03 42.08
C SER A 319 25.55 40.00 42.44
N GLU A 320 25.21 39.88 43.72
CA GLU A 320 24.17 38.95 44.20
C GLU A 320 22.77 39.30 43.65
N ILE A 321 22.43 40.60 43.59
CA ILE A 321 21.16 41.08 43.00
C ILE A 321 21.11 40.75 41.50
N ASN A 322 22.20 40.96 40.77
CA ASN A 322 22.29 40.64 39.34
C ASN A 322 22.22 39.13 39.09
N GLN A 323 22.91 38.32 39.88
CA GLN A 323 22.85 36.87 39.81
C GLN A 323 21.43 36.35 40.08
N ARG A 324 20.75 36.89 41.10
CA ARG A 324 19.33 36.60 41.37
C ARG A 324 18.46 36.91 40.16
N ARG A 325 18.61 38.11 39.58
CA ARG A 325 17.85 38.56 38.41
C ARG A 325 18.08 37.64 37.20
N LEU A 326 19.33 37.28 36.93
CA LEU A 326 19.67 36.37 35.82
C LEU A 326 19.06 34.98 35.99
N ILE A 327 19.11 34.41 37.20
CA ILE A 327 18.52 33.10 37.49
C ILE A 327 17.00 33.15 37.31
N VAL A 328 16.33 34.20 37.80
CA VAL A 328 14.88 34.37 37.61
C VAL A 328 14.53 34.48 36.11
N ILE A 329 15.26 35.28 35.33
CA ILE A 329 15.05 35.40 33.88
C ILE A 329 15.27 34.04 33.18
N ALA A 330 16.33 33.31 33.53
CA ALA A 330 16.63 32.01 32.97
C ALA A 330 15.51 30.98 33.27
N LEU A 331 15.02 30.94 34.50
CA LEU A 331 13.91 30.06 34.90
C LEU A 331 12.62 30.37 34.13
N VAL A 332 12.27 31.65 33.98
CA VAL A 332 11.10 32.08 33.21
C VAL A 332 11.26 31.72 31.73
N ALA A 333 12.43 31.93 31.14
CA ALA A 333 12.70 31.58 29.74
C ALA A 333 12.57 30.08 29.49
N VAL A 334 13.14 29.24 30.37
CA VAL A 334 13.01 27.77 30.29
C VAL A 334 11.55 27.35 30.41
N LEU A 335 10.79 27.94 31.34
CA LEU A 335 9.36 27.66 31.50
C LEU A 335 8.57 27.97 30.22
N LEU A 336 8.82 29.13 29.60
CA LEU A 336 8.15 29.53 28.35
C LEU A 336 8.48 28.56 27.19
N VAL A 337 9.72 28.13 27.05
CA VAL A 337 10.13 27.15 26.03
C VAL A 337 9.45 25.81 26.26
N VAL A 338 9.41 25.33 27.51
CA VAL A 338 8.73 24.07 27.85
C VAL A 338 7.24 24.15 27.52
N VAL A 339 6.57 25.25 27.90
CA VAL A 339 5.14 25.47 27.58
C VAL A 339 4.91 25.54 26.07
N TYR A 340 5.74 26.26 25.32
CA TYR A 340 5.64 26.38 23.86
C TYR A 340 5.78 25.04 23.15
N LEU A 341 6.85 24.28 23.46
CA LEU A 341 7.09 22.95 22.86
C LEU A 341 5.97 21.96 23.23
N TYR A 342 5.47 22.05 24.47
CA TYR A 342 4.37 21.22 24.94
C TYR A 342 3.07 21.48 24.19
N ILE A 343 2.69 22.75 24.02
CA ILE A 343 1.49 23.14 23.25
C ILE A 343 1.63 22.69 21.78
N GLY A 344 2.82 22.89 21.18
CA GLY A 344 3.10 22.45 19.81
C GLY A 344 2.96 20.94 19.64
N PHE A 345 3.52 20.16 20.56
CA PHE A 345 3.41 18.71 20.56
C PHE A 345 1.95 18.24 20.71
N PHE A 346 1.21 18.78 21.68
CA PHE A 346 -0.20 18.43 21.90
C PHE A 346 -1.07 18.74 20.68
N MET A 347 -0.89 19.90 20.05
CA MET A 347 -1.62 20.27 18.83
C MET A 347 -1.28 19.35 17.65
N SER A 348 -0.01 18.98 17.48
CA SER A 348 0.43 18.06 16.42
C SER A 348 -0.26 16.69 16.52
N VAL A 349 -0.20 16.06 17.71
CA VAL A 349 -0.78 14.73 17.92
C VAL A 349 -2.31 14.77 17.79
N ARG A 350 -2.97 15.78 18.37
CA ARG A 350 -4.43 15.92 18.27
C ARG A 350 -4.89 16.10 16.81
N THR A 351 -4.18 16.92 16.03
CA THR A 351 -4.51 17.17 14.62
C THR A 351 -4.35 15.90 13.80
N ALA A 352 -3.25 15.16 13.99
CA ALA A 352 -3.02 13.89 13.30
C ALA A 352 -4.13 12.87 13.59
N ILE A 353 -4.46 12.66 14.87
CA ILE A 353 -5.52 11.71 15.27
C ILE A 353 -6.89 12.10 14.69
N ASN A 354 -7.23 13.39 14.69
CA ASN A 354 -8.50 13.84 14.12
C ASN A 354 -8.57 13.60 12.61
N ARG A 355 -7.50 13.91 11.87
CA ARG A 355 -7.40 13.63 10.42
C ARG A 355 -7.54 12.14 10.12
N PHE A 356 -6.91 11.28 10.94
CA PHE A 356 -7.09 9.83 10.88
C PHE A 356 -8.53 9.40 11.13
N SER A 357 -9.16 9.93 12.18
CA SER A 357 -10.54 9.57 12.52
C SER A 357 -11.53 10.01 11.44
N GLU A 358 -11.31 11.17 10.82
CA GLU A 358 -12.11 11.65 9.69
C GLU A 358 -11.89 10.77 8.46
N ALA A 359 -10.65 10.48 8.10
CA ALA A 359 -10.34 9.66 6.94
C ALA A 359 -10.86 8.21 7.10
N ALA A 360 -10.68 7.62 8.28
CA ALA A 360 -11.22 6.30 8.59
C ALA A 360 -12.76 6.27 8.52
N ARG A 361 -13.44 7.36 8.90
CA ARG A 361 -14.90 7.48 8.72
C ARG A 361 -15.29 7.56 7.25
N SER A 362 -14.55 8.32 6.43
CA SER A 362 -14.81 8.39 4.99
C SER A 362 -14.60 7.03 4.30
N VAL A 363 -13.51 6.33 4.62
CA VAL A 363 -13.23 4.98 4.11
C VAL A 363 -14.31 3.99 4.56
N ALA A 364 -14.73 4.04 5.83
CA ALA A 364 -15.82 3.20 6.33
C ALA A 364 -17.18 3.50 5.69
N ALA A 365 -17.39 4.74 5.23
CA ALA A 365 -18.57 5.15 4.46
C ALA A 365 -18.48 4.79 2.96
N GLY A 366 -17.38 4.17 2.52
CA GLY A 366 -17.17 3.72 1.15
C GLY A 366 -16.34 4.64 0.26
N ASP A 367 -15.79 5.75 0.77
CA ASP A 367 -14.93 6.65 -0.01
C ASP A 367 -13.45 6.28 0.12
N MET A 368 -12.97 5.48 -0.82
CA MET A 368 -11.58 5.03 -0.92
C MET A 368 -10.69 6.05 -1.66
N THR A 369 -11.22 7.20 -2.10
CA THR A 369 -10.40 8.29 -2.65
C THR A 369 -9.72 9.13 -1.56
N THR A 370 -10.10 8.89 -0.30
CA THR A 370 -9.63 9.63 0.86
C THR A 370 -8.16 9.36 1.15
N HIS A 371 -7.35 10.43 1.16
CA HIS A 371 -5.94 10.37 1.51
C HIS A 371 -5.63 11.31 2.67
N ILE A 372 -4.84 10.83 3.62
CA ILE A 372 -4.33 11.65 4.71
C ILE A 372 -3.00 12.26 4.25
N ASN A 373 -2.91 13.59 4.23
CA ASN A 373 -1.67 14.30 3.95
C ASN A 373 -1.14 14.96 5.23
N LEU A 374 -0.26 14.25 5.93
CA LEU A 374 0.46 14.74 7.11
C LEU A 374 1.95 14.85 6.77
N ARG A 375 2.55 16.02 7.05
CA ARG A 375 3.99 16.26 6.86
C ARG A 375 4.81 15.86 8.10
N ASN A 376 4.46 14.73 8.70
CA ASN A 376 5.13 14.22 9.89
C ASN A 376 6.19 13.19 9.49
N ARG A 377 7.30 13.12 10.24
CA ARG A 377 8.38 12.14 10.06
C ARG A 377 8.49 11.15 11.24
N ASP A 378 7.45 11.14 12.07
CA ASP A 378 7.33 10.30 13.26
C ASP A 378 6.44 9.08 12.97
N GLU A 379 6.13 8.30 14.00
CA GLU A 379 5.29 7.10 13.93
C GLU A 379 3.88 7.41 13.39
N LEU A 380 3.38 8.65 13.54
CA LEU A 380 2.10 9.06 12.96
C LEU A 380 2.20 9.27 11.44
N GLY A 381 3.36 9.71 10.94
CA GLY A 381 3.65 9.79 9.51
C GLY A 381 3.77 8.40 8.85
N GLU A 382 4.42 7.45 9.53
CA GLU A 382 4.48 6.05 9.07
C GLU A 382 3.08 5.42 9.03
N LEU A 383 2.29 5.57 10.10
CA LEU A 383 0.90 5.12 10.13
C LEU A 383 0.08 5.73 8.98
N THR A 384 0.37 6.98 8.60
CA THR A 384 -0.35 7.69 7.52
C THR A 384 -0.06 7.04 6.19
N THR A 385 1.20 6.68 5.97
CA THR A 385 1.65 6.01 4.75
C THR A 385 0.99 4.63 4.64
N GLU A 386 1.01 3.84 5.71
CA GLU A 386 0.38 2.51 5.72
C GLU A 386 -1.15 2.57 5.54
N PHE A 387 -1.81 3.57 6.14
CA PHE A 387 -3.25 3.77 5.94
C PHE A 387 -3.60 4.14 4.49
N ASN A 388 -2.82 5.03 3.86
CA ASN A 388 -3.02 5.39 2.46
C ASN A 388 -2.77 4.18 1.55
N ASN A 389 -1.69 3.42 1.76
CA ASN A 389 -1.39 2.19 1.03
C ASN A 389 -2.53 1.15 1.14
N MET A 390 -3.07 0.97 2.35
CA MET A 390 -4.22 0.08 2.57
C MET A 390 -5.45 0.55 1.77
N THR A 391 -5.74 1.85 1.80
CA THR A 391 -6.88 2.46 1.10
C THR A 391 -6.74 2.32 -0.41
N ASP A 392 -5.55 2.59 -0.96
CA ASP A 392 -5.23 2.41 -2.37
C ASP A 392 -5.40 0.95 -2.82
N ARG A 393 -4.94 0.00 -2.00
CA ARG A 393 -5.05 -1.42 -2.30
C ARG A 393 -6.51 -1.88 -2.32
N ILE A 394 -7.32 -1.39 -1.38
CA ILE A 394 -8.77 -1.65 -1.38
C ILE A 394 -9.42 -1.03 -2.62
N ALA A 395 -9.08 0.20 -2.99
CA ALA A 395 -9.59 0.84 -4.20
C ALA A 395 -9.26 0.03 -5.47
N GLU A 396 -8.02 -0.45 -5.60
CA GLU A 396 -7.59 -1.29 -6.72
C GLU A 396 -8.34 -2.63 -6.79
N LEU A 397 -8.58 -3.26 -5.63
CA LEU A 397 -9.39 -4.48 -5.55
C LEU A 397 -10.84 -4.23 -6.01
N ILE A 398 -11.46 -3.16 -5.53
CA ILE A 398 -12.83 -2.78 -5.93
C ILE A 398 -12.91 -2.49 -7.45
N ARG A 399 -11.96 -1.74 -8.02
CA ARG A 399 -11.88 -1.51 -9.48
C ARG A 399 -11.69 -2.80 -10.26
N SER A 400 -10.95 -3.77 -9.72
CA SER A 400 -10.75 -5.07 -10.35
C SER A 400 -12.03 -5.91 -10.30
N VAL A 401 -12.74 -5.93 -9.17
CA VAL A 401 -14.06 -6.59 -9.06
C VAL A 401 -15.07 -5.98 -10.03
N SER A 402 -15.13 -4.65 -10.16
CA SER A 402 -16.02 -4.00 -11.14
C SER A 402 -15.72 -4.43 -12.58
N ARG A 403 -14.45 -4.42 -12.99
CA ARG A 403 -14.03 -4.90 -14.32
C ARG A 403 -14.41 -6.36 -14.55
N THR A 404 -14.08 -7.23 -13.61
CA THR A 404 -14.42 -8.66 -13.70
C THR A 404 -15.94 -8.88 -13.76
N THR A 405 -16.73 -8.08 -13.04
CA THR A 405 -18.20 -8.17 -13.07
C THR A 405 -18.74 -7.79 -14.45
N ALA A 406 -18.18 -6.75 -15.08
CA ALA A 406 -18.54 -6.37 -16.45
C ALA A 406 -18.14 -7.45 -17.48
N ASP A 407 -16.96 -8.05 -17.32
CA ASP A 407 -16.51 -9.15 -18.19
C ASP A 407 -17.42 -10.38 -18.08
N VAL A 408 -17.85 -10.74 -16.85
CA VAL A 408 -18.77 -11.85 -16.60
C VAL A 408 -20.15 -11.57 -17.21
N ASP A 409 -20.67 -10.34 -17.09
CA ASP A 409 -21.95 -9.95 -17.69
C ASP A 409 -21.91 -10.01 -19.23
N GLN A 410 -20.81 -9.55 -19.84
CA GLN A 410 -20.58 -9.69 -21.27
C GLN A 410 -20.54 -11.17 -21.70
N GLN A 411 -19.84 -12.01 -20.91
CA GLN A 411 -19.74 -13.43 -21.21
C GLN A 411 -21.08 -14.16 -21.03
N ALA A 412 -21.89 -13.79 -20.02
CA ALA A 412 -23.24 -14.29 -19.85
C ALA A 412 -24.12 -13.94 -21.06
N THR A 413 -24.03 -12.70 -21.55
CA THR A 413 -24.72 -12.26 -22.77
C THR A 413 -24.34 -13.13 -23.98
N ARG A 414 -23.04 -13.39 -24.20
CA ARG A 414 -22.57 -14.28 -25.28
C ARG A 414 -23.09 -15.72 -25.14
N VAL A 415 -23.14 -16.25 -23.91
CA VAL A 415 -23.70 -17.58 -23.63
C VAL A 415 -25.20 -17.60 -23.95
N ASN A 416 -25.93 -16.54 -23.61
CA ASN A 416 -27.35 -16.40 -23.94
C ASN A 416 -27.56 -16.39 -25.46
N ASP A 417 -26.79 -15.61 -26.21
CA ASP A 417 -26.88 -15.54 -27.67
C ASP A 417 -26.56 -16.89 -28.33
N THR A 418 -25.54 -17.59 -27.82
CA THR A 418 -25.15 -18.92 -28.32
C THR A 418 -26.23 -19.97 -28.04
N ALA A 419 -26.81 -19.95 -26.84
CA ALA A 419 -27.89 -20.86 -26.48
C ALA A 419 -29.15 -20.61 -27.31
N ALA A 420 -29.49 -19.34 -27.59
CA ALA A 420 -30.59 -18.98 -28.49
C ALA A 420 -30.32 -19.48 -29.93
N ALA A 421 -29.12 -19.26 -30.46
CA ALA A 421 -28.72 -19.75 -31.77
C ALA A 421 -28.76 -21.29 -31.87
N ASN A 422 -28.35 -21.99 -30.81
CA ASN A 422 -28.44 -23.45 -30.73
C ASN A 422 -29.90 -23.94 -30.74
N SER A 423 -30.79 -23.28 -30.00
CA SER A 423 -32.22 -23.61 -30.00
C SER A 423 -32.83 -23.48 -31.41
N GLU A 424 -32.50 -22.40 -32.12
CA GLU A 424 -32.93 -22.19 -33.51
C GLU A 424 -32.34 -23.22 -34.49
N ALA A 425 -31.06 -23.55 -34.33
CA ALA A 425 -30.41 -24.57 -35.15
C ALA A 425 -31.02 -25.96 -34.94
N VAL A 426 -31.34 -26.32 -33.69
CA VAL A 426 -32.04 -27.56 -33.37
C VAL A 426 -33.44 -27.58 -33.99
N ALA A 427 -34.18 -26.47 -33.94
CA ALA A 427 -35.51 -26.39 -34.55
C ALA A 427 -35.46 -26.67 -36.07
N ARG A 428 -34.48 -26.09 -36.78
CA ARG A 428 -34.23 -26.40 -38.20
C ARG A 428 -33.85 -27.86 -38.41
N GLN A 429 -32.96 -28.40 -37.59
CA GLN A 429 -32.54 -29.80 -37.68
C GLN A 429 -33.70 -30.78 -37.48
N MET A 430 -34.65 -30.46 -36.58
CA MET A 430 -35.85 -31.26 -36.40
C MET A 430 -36.77 -31.22 -37.61
N GLU A 431 -36.90 -30.06 -38.27
CA GLU A 431 -37.65 -29.94 -39.53
C GLU A 431 -37.01 -30.77 -40.65
N GLU A 432 -35.69 -30.66 -40.84
CA GLU A 432 -34.94 -31.46 -41.82
C GLU A 432 -35.03 -32.96 -41.53
N SER A 433 -34.95 -33.37 -40.26
CA SER A 433 -35.12 -34.76 -39.85
C SER A 433 -36.54 -35.26 -40.16
N GLY A 434 -37.56 -34.44 -39.96
CA GLY A 434 -38.94 -34.75 -40.35
C GLY A 434 -39.09 -34.98 -41.86
N GLN A 435 -38.43 -34.15 -42.69
CA GLN A 435 -38.41 -34.33 -44.14
C GLN A 435 -37.68 -35.62 -44.56
N ILE A 436 -36.58 -35.96 -43.90
CA ILE A 436 -35.86 -37.21 -44.18
C ILE A 436 -36.73 -38.41 -43.83
N ASN A 437 -37.40 -38.43 -42.67
CA ASN A 437 -38.32 -39.51 -42.30
C ASN A 437 -39.42 -39.72 -43.36
N GLU A 438 -40.04 -38.64 -43.84
CA GLU A 438 -41.03 -38.72 -44.91
C GLU A 438 -40.44 -39.31 -46.20
N ALA A 439 -39.26 -38.84 -46.62
CA ALA A 439 -38.57 -39.36 -47.80
C ALA A 439 -38.18 -40.84 -47.65
N MET A 440 -37.78 -41.28 -46.45
CA MET A 440 -37.46 -42.68 -46.19
C MET A 440 -38.70 -43.57 -46.23
N ASN A 441 -39.86 -43.12 -45.73
CA ASN A 441 -41.12 -43.84 -45.87
C ASN A 441 -41.50 -44.01 -47.34
N GLN A 442 -41.42 -42.94 -48.13
CA GLN A 442 -41.65 -43.00 -49.58
C GLN A 442 -40.66 -43.93 -50.29
N MET A 443 -39.40 -43.97 -49.84
CA MET A 443 -38.39 -44.90 -50.38
C MET A 443 -38.76 -46.36 -50.08
N VAL A 444 -39.26 -46.67 -48.88
CA VAL A 444 -39.71 -48.03 -48.54
C VAL A 444 -40.87 -48.46 -49.45
N GLU A 445 -41.82 -47.57 -49.71
CA GLU A 445 -42.94 -47.84 -50.63
C GLU A 445 -42.47 -48.04 -52.07
N ALA A 446 -41.61 -47.16 -52.59
CA ALA A 446 -41.06 -47.26 -53.94
C ALA A 446 -40.23 -48.53 -54.13
N VAL A 447 -39.42 -48.91 -53.14
CA VAL A 447 -38.65 -50.15 -53.14
C VAL A 447 -39.57 -51.37 -53.16
N HIS A 448 -40.69 -51.34 -52.40
CA HIS A 448 -41.68 -52.41 -52.42
C HIS A 448 -42.31 -52.59 -53.81
N GLU A 449 -42.64 -51.48 -54.49
CA GLU A 449 -43.16 -51.49 -55.86
C GLU A 449 -42.14 -52.06 -56.87
N VAL A 450 -40.85 -51.78 -56.68
CA VAL A 450 -39.77 -52.36 -57.49
C VAL A 450 -39.66 -53.87 -57.28
N THR A 451 -39.73 -54.35 -56.03
CA THR A 451 -39.75 -55.79 -55.73
C THR A 451 -40.95 -56.47 -56.38
N GLU A 452 -42.15 -55.90 -56.26
CA GLU A 452 -43.36 -56.44 -56.89
C GLU A 452 -43.24 -56.45 -58.42
N SER A 453 -42.70 -55.38 -59.01
CA SER A 453 -42.47 -55.30 -60.44
C SER A 453 -41.46 -56.33 -60.93
N ALA A 454 -40.38 -56.57 -60.19
CA ALA A 454 -39.41 -57.62 -60.50
C ALA A 454 -40.06 -59.01 -60.47
N HIS A 455 -40.91 -59.30 -59.48
CA HIS A 455 -41.68 -60.56 -59.46
C HIS A 455 -42.61 -60.68 -60.67
N ARG A 456 -43.36 -59.63 -61.03
CA ARG A 456 -44.24 -59.65 -62.22
C ARG A 456 -43.47 -59.87 -63.52
N VAL A 457 -42.25 -59.32 -63.64
CA VAL A 457 -41.37 -59.54 -64.79
C VAL A 457 -40.88 -60.98 -64.83
N ALA A 458 -40.48 -61.56 -63.69
CA ALA A 458 -40.08 -62.96 -63.60
C ALA A 458 -41.23 -63.90 -64.01
N ASP A 459 -42.44 -63.66 -63.51
CA ASP A 459 -43.63 -64.45 -63.85
C ASP A 459 -43.95 -64.35 -65.35
N SER A 460 -43.89 -63.13 -65.92
CA SER A 460 -44.14 -62.91 -67.35
C SER A 460 -43.07 -63.56 -68.22
N ALA A 461 -41.81 -63.53 -67.80
CA ALA A 461 -40.71 -64.21 -68.46
C ALA A 461 -40.90 -65.73 -68.41
N SER A 462 -41.28 -66.30 -67.26
CA SER A 462 -41.57 -67.73 -67.14
C SER A 462 -42.72 -68.18 -68.05
N ASN A 463 -43.79 -67.38 -68.17
CA ASN A 463 -44.85 -67.65 -69.14
C ASN A 463 -44.34 -67.63 -70.59
N ALA A 464 -43.49 -66.67 -70.95
CA ALA A 464 -42.89 -66.59 -72.29
C ALA A 464 -41.94 -67.79 -72.57
N GLU A 465 -41.28 -68.33 -71.55
CA GLU A 465 -40.49 -69.56 -71.65
C GLU A 465 -41.39 -70.74 -72.02
N GLN A 466 -42.53 -70.89 -71.33
CA GLN A 466 -43.52 -71.93 -71.62
C GLN A 466 -44.12 -71.80 -73.04
N ASP A 467 -44.41 -70.59 -73.49
CA ASP A 467 -44.89 -70.34 -74.86
C ASP A 467 -43.82 -70.67 -75.91
N THR A 468 -42.55 -70.36 -75.62
CA THR A 468 -41.41 -70.70 -76.49
C THR A 468 -41.22 -72.21 -76.58
N GLU A 469 -41.34 -72.93 -75.47
CA GLU A 469 -41.29 -74.40 -75.42
C GLU A 469 -42.44 -75.02 -76.22
N THR A 470 -43.65 -74.50 -76.06
CA THR A 470 -44.82 -74.94 -76.83
C THR A 470 -44.62 -74.69 -78.33
N GLY A 471 -44.12 -73.51 -78.71
CA GLY A 471 -43.79 -73.17 -80.09
C GLY A 471 -42.73 -74.09 -80.69
N ARG A 472 -41.73 -74.49 -79.90
CA ARG A 472 -40.72 -75.47 -80.30
C ARG A 472 -41.34 -76.83 -80.61
N GLY A 473 -42.29 -77.28 -79.79
CA GLY A 473 -43.07 -78.50 -80.03
C GLY A 473 -43.83 -78.46 -81.36
N VAL A 474 -44.56 -77.37 -81.64
CA VAL A 474 -45.33 -77.21 -82.88
C VAL A 474 -44.44 -77.24 -84.13
N VAL A 475 -43.26 -76.60 -84.07
CA VAL A 475 -42.29 -76.62 -85.18
C VAL A 475 -41.73 -78.03 -85.41
N ALA A 476 -41.46 -78.78 -84.33
CA ALA A 476 -41.02 -80.17 -84.43
C ALA A 476 -42.07 -81.06 -85.13
N ASP A 477 -43.34 -80.96 -84.73
CA ASP A 477 -44.46 -81.69 -85.36
C ASP A 477 -44.64 -81.31 -86.84
N THR A 478 -44.41 -80.03 -87.16
CA THR A 478 -44.48 -79.52 -88.54
C THR A 478 -43.38 -80.14 -89.40
N VAL A 479 -42.15 -80.23 -88.90
CA VAL A 479 -41.03 -80.89 -89.59
C VAL A 479 -41.32 -82.37 -89.83
N GLU A 480 -41.89 -83.07 -88.85
CA GLU A 480 -42.29 -84.48 -89.02
C GLU A 480 -43.34 -84.64 -90.13
N THR A 481 -44.37 -83.79 -90.14
CA THR A 481 -45.43 -83.81 -91.15
C THR A 481 -44.90 -83.53 -92.56
N ILE A 482 -43.99 -82.57 -92.70
CA ILE A 482 -43.34 -82.22 -93.97
C ILE A 482 -42.46 -83.36 -94.47
N ASN A 483 -41.73 -84.05 -93.60
CA ASN A 483 -40.94 -85.23 -93.97
C ASN A 483 -41.82 -86.36 -94.49
N LYS A 484 -43.00 -86.57 -93.88
CA LYS A 484 -43.99 -87.53 -94.38
C LYS A 484 -44.50 -87.16 -95.78
N LEU A 485 -44.82 -85.88 -96.01
CA LEU A 485 -45.23 -85.36 -97.32
C LEU A 485 -44.14 -85.57 -98.39
N ALA A 486 -42.86 -85.35 -98.05
CA ALA A 486 -41.74 -85.61 -98.95
C ALA A 486 -41.68 -87.09 -99.41
N GLY A 487 -42.01 -88.00 -98.50
CA GLY A 487 -42.15 -89.44 -98.77
C GLY A 487 -43.28 -89.74 -99.74
N GLU A 488 -44.46 -89.15 -99.53
CA GLU A 488 -45.64 -89.33 -100.40
C GLU A 488 -45.39 -88.78 -101.82
N ILE A 489 -44.77 -87.61 -101.94
CA ILE A 489 -44.38 -87.01 -103.24
C ILE A 489 -43.40 -87.93 -103.98
N SER A 490 -42.40 -88.47 -103.28
CA SER A 490 -41.43 -89.41 -103.87
C SER A 490 -42.12 -90.68 -104.40
N GLY A 491 -43.12 -91.18 -103.68
CA GLY A 491 -43.96 -92.29 -104.14
C GLY A 491 -44.77 -91.95 -105.40
N ALA A 492 -45.38 -90.77 -105.45
CA ALA A 492 -46.17 -90.31 -106.61
C ALA A 492 -45.33 -90.17 -107.88
N VAL A 493 -44.10 -89.64 -107.77
CA VAL A 493 -43.14 -89.55 -108.90
C VAL A 493 -42.85 -90.93 -109.49
N ALA A 494 -42.67 -91.96 -108.66
CA ALA A 494 -42.41 -93.32 -109.14
C ALA A 494 -43.59 -93.89 -109.96
N VAL A 495 -44.83 -93.63 -109.52
CA VAL A 495 -46.05 -94.08 -110.23
C VAL A 495 -46.18 -93.36 -111.58
N ILE A 496 -45.97 -92.05 -111.61
CA ILE A 496 -46.09 -91.23 -112.83
C ILE A 496 -45.03 -91.64 -113.86
N ASN A 497 -43.78 -91.88 -113.43
CA ASN A 497 -42.73 -92.38 -114.33
C ASN A 497 -43.08 -93.74 -114.95
N ARG A 498 -43.80 -94.61 -114.23
CA ARG A 498 -44.30 -95.87 -114.80
C ARG A 498 -45.32 -95.61 -115.91
N VAL A 499 -46.26 -94.68 -115.70
CA VAL A 499 -47.24 -94.28 -116.73
C VAL A 499 -46.53 -93.69 -117.96
N SER A 500 -45.48 -92.89 -117.79
CA SER A 500 -44.66 -92.39 -118.92
C SER A 500 -44.13 -93.54 -119.77
N LYS A 501 -43.55 -94.56 -119.11
CA LYS A 501 -42.95 -95.71 -119.78
C LYS A 501 -43.99 -96.59 -120.48
N ASP A 502 -45.14 -96.80 -119.85
CA ASP A 502 -46.25 -97.53 -120.47
C ASP A 502 -46.80 -96.78 -121.70
N SER A 503 -46.80 -95.45 -121.67
CA SER A 503 -47.22 -94.61 -122.79
C SER A 503 -46.26 -94.68 -123.99
N ASP A 504 -44.95 -94.72 -123.73
CA ASP A 504 -43.94 -94.93 -124.78
C ASP A 504 -44.13 -96.27 -125.49
N ASN A 505 -44.42 -97.34 -124.73
CA ASN A 505 -44.72 -98.65 -125.29
C ASN A 505 -45.97 -98.63 -126.17
N ILE A 506 -47.03 -97.91 -125.78
CA ILE A 506 -48.24 -97.77 -126.59
C ILE A 506 -47.95 -97.03 -127.90
N SER A 507 -47.18 -95.94 -127.86
CA SER A 507 -46.76 -95.21 -129.08
C SER A 507 -46.05 -96.12 -130.08
N GLN A 508 -45.18 -97.03 -129.60
CA GLN A 508 -44.47 -97.96 -130.46
C GLN A 508 -45.41 -98.97 -131.14
N VAL A 509 -46.40 -99.49 -130.41
CA VAL A 509 -47.42 -100.39 -130.98
C VAL A 509 -48.28 -99.67 -132.03
N LEU A 510 -48.64 -98.41 -131.81
CA LEU A 510 -49.41 -97.61 -132.78
C LEU A 510 -48.67 -97.40 -134.10
N PHE A 511 -47.34 -97.23 -134.05
CA PHE A 511 -46.52 -97.10 -135.25
C PHE A 511 -46.59 -98.36 -136.14
N GLU A 512 -46.54 -99.55 -135.53
CA GLU A 512 -46.71 -100.82 -136.25
C GLU A 512 -48.11 -100.96 -136.86
N ILE A 513 -49.17 -100.59 -136.11
CA ILE A 513 -50.55 -100.63 -136.63
C ILE A 513 -50.72 -99.65 -137.81
N LYS A 514 -50.15 -98.45 -137.72
CA LYS A 514 -50.17 -97.46 -138.81
C LYS A 514 -49.53 -98.03 -140.08
N ALA A 515 -48.37 -98.68 -139.94
CA ALA A 515 -47.67 -99.34 -141.03
C ALA A 515 -48.49 -100.49 -141.65
N ILE A 516 -49.12 -101.34 -140.83
CA ILE A 516 -50.00 -102.42 -141.30
C ILE A 516 -51.20 -101.84 -142.07
N ALA A 517 -51.83 -100.79 -141.56
CA ALA A 517 -52.96 -100.15 -142.23
C ALA A 517 -52.54 -99.59 -143.60
N GLU A 518 -51.39 -98.95 -143.70
CA GLU A 518 -50.87 -98.38 -144.95
C GLU A 518 -50.53 -99.46 -145.98
N GLN A 519 -49.95 -100.57 -145.52
CA GLN A 519 -49.68 -101.75 -146.34
C GLN A 519 -50.98 -102.42 -146.82
N THR A 520 -52.00 -102.46 -145.96
CA THR A 520 -53.34 -102.99 -146.28
C THR A 520 -54.05 -102.11 -147.31
N ASN A 521 -53.92 -100.79 -147.22
CA ASN A 521 -54.44 -99.83 -148.20
C ASN A 521 -53.81 -100.01 -149.60
N LEU A 522 -52.51 -100.31 -149.66
CA LEU A 522 -51.79 -100.60 -150.91
C LEU A 522 -52.23 -101.93 -151.55
N LEU A 523 -52.39 -102.98 -150.73
CA LEU A 523 -52.93 -104.27 -151.19
C LEU A 523 -54.35 -104.12 -151.75
N ALA A 524 -55.18 -103.36 -151.05
CA ALA A 524 -56.53 -103.04 -151.47
C ALA A 524 -56.57 -102.26 -152.80
N LEU A 525 -55.68 -101.27 -152.97
CA LEU A 525 -55.58 -100.52 -154.22
C LEU A 525 -55.20 -101.42 -155.41
N ASN A 526 -54.22 -102.31 -155.23
CA ASN A 526 -53.83 -103.27 -156.27
C ASN A 526 -54.96 -104.23 -156.63
N ALA A 527 -55.73 -104.68 -155.62
CA ALA A 527 -56.91 -105.51 -155.86
C ALA A 527 -58.03 -104.77 -156.62
N ALA A 528 -58.23 -103.47 -156.34
CA ALA A 528 -59.21 -102.64 -157.05
C ALA A 528 -58.80 -102.40 -158.51
N ILE A 529 -57.51 -102.20 -158.77
CA ILE A 529 -56.95 -102.06 -160.13
C ILE A 529 -57.20 -103.33 -160.96
N GLU A 530 -56.91 -104.52 -160.40
CA GLU A 530 -57.05 -105.77 -161.15
C GLU A 530 -58.53 -106.14 -161.37
N ALA A 531 -59.41 -105.76 -160.44
CA ALA A 531 -60.86 -105.90 -160.59
C ALA A 531 -61.43 -105.06 -161.74
N ALA A 532 -60.92 -103.84 -161.96
CA ALA A 532 -61.31 -103.00 -163.09
C ALA A 532 -60.86 -103.59 -164.45
N ARG A 533 -59.75 -104.34 -164.45
CA ARG A 533 -59.15 -104.97 -165.64
C ARG A 533 -59.94 -106.19 -166.14
N ALA A 534 -60.60 -106.90 -165.24
CA ALA A 534 -61.41 -108.09 -165.54
C ALA A 534 -62.80 -107.79 -166.16
N GLY A 535 -63.16 -106.51 -166.33
CA GLY A 535 -64.43 -106.11 -166.96
C GLY A 535 -65.67 -106.67 -166.25
N GLU A 536 -66.65 -107.16 -167.00
CA GLU A 536 -67.92 -107.69 -166.46
C GLU A 536 -67.74 -108.85 -165.46
N GLN A 537 -66.62 -109.59 -165.49
CA GLN A 537 -66.32 -110.66 -164.54
C GLN A 537 -65.73 -110.14 -163.20
N GLY A 538 -65.32 -108.86 -163.12
CA GLY A 538 -64.57 -108.28 -161.99
C GLY A 538 -65.36 -107.45 -160.97
N ARG A 539 -66.65 -107.16 -161.22
CA ARG A 539 -67.45 -106.25 -160.36
C ARG A 539 -67.49 -106.65 -158.88
N GLY A 540 -67.57 -107.95 -158.59
CA GLY A 540 -67.62 -108.43 -157.20
C GLY A 540 -66.31 -108.19 -156.43
N PHE A 541 -65.16 -108.28 -157.11
CA PHE A 541 -63.84 -108.08 -156.51
C PHE A 541 -63.54 -106.59 -156.24
N ALA A 542 -63.99 -105.69 -157.11
CA ALA A 542 -63.79 -104.25 -156.96
C ALA A 542 -64.43 -103.71 -155.67
N VAL A 543 -65.65 -104.18 -155.35
CA VAL A 543 -66.38 -103.74 -154.14
C VAL A 543 -65.64 -104.16 -152.87
N VAL A 544 -65.10 -105.38 -152.79
CA VAL A 544 -64.35 -105.83 -151.62
C VAL A 544 -63.04 -105.06 -151.47
N ALA A 545 -62.34 -104.80 -152.58
CA ALA A 545 -61.11 -104.03 -152.57
C ALA A 545 -61.33 -102.59 -152.07
N ASP A 546 -62.37 -101.91 -152.54
CA ASP A 546 -62.72 -100.56 -152.04
C ASP A 546 -63.12 -100.58 -150.56
N GLU A 547 -63.78 -101.64 -150.08
CA GLU A 547 -64.14 -101.78 -148.66
C GLU A 547 -62.90 -101.97 -147.76
N VAL A 548 -61.92 -102.80 -148.18
CA VAL A 548 -60.65 -102.96 -147.46
C VAL A 548 -59.82 -101.68 -147.47
N ARG A 549 -59.84 -100.94 -148.59
CA ARG A 549 -59.18 -99.63 -148.71
C ARG A 549 -59.80 -98.61 -147.75
N SER A 550 -61.13 -98.57 -147.68
CA SER A 550 -61.86 -97.74 -146.73
C SER A 550 -61.53 -98.11 -145.27
N LEU A 551 -61.50 -99.41 -144.94
CA LEU A 551 -61.20 -99.88 -143.59
C LEU A 551 -59.76 -99.52 -143.17
N SER A 552 -58.78 -99.77 -144.03
CA SER A 552 -57.38 -99.41 -143.77
C SER A 552 -57.17 -97.89 -143.60
N GLN A 553 -57.83 -97.06 -144.43
CA GLN A 553 -57.81 -95.60 -144.25
C GLN A 553 -58.42 -95.18 -142.90
N ARG A 554 -59.51 -95.81 -142.48
CA ARG A 554 -60.12 -95.58 -141.15
C ARG A 554 -59.19 -96.02 -140.01
N THR A 555 -58.50 -97.15 -140.14
CA THR A 555 -57.51 -97.62 -139.15
C THR A 555 -56.35 -96.66 -139.04
N HIS A 556 -55.78 -96.21 -140.17
CA HIS A 556 -54.67 -95.24 -140.20
C HIS A 556 -55.06 -93.91 -139.54
N LYS A 557 -56.26 -93.40 -139.83
CA LYS A 557 -56.78 -92.19 -139.20
C LYS A 557 -56.97 -92.37 -137.69
N SER A 558 -57.48 -93.53 -137.25
CA SER A 558 -57.70 -93.81 -135.83
C SER A 558 -56.38 -93.94 -135.07
N THR A 559 -55.35 -94.57 -135.65
CA THR A 559 -54.01 -94.63 -135.02
C THR A 559 -53.38 -93.25 -134.90
N GLU A 560 -53.56 -92.37 -135.88
CA GLU A 560 -53.06 -90.99 -135.82
C GLU A 560 -53.78 -90.16 -134.74
N GLU A 561 -55.10 -90.36 -134.55
CA GLU A 561 -55.84 -89.75 -133.44
C GLU A 561 -55.37 -90.27 -132.07
N ILE A 562 -55.07 -91.58 -131.93
CA ILE A 562 -54.54 -92.14 -130.67
C ILE A 562 -53.09 -91.69 -130.42
N GLU A 563 -52.25 -91.61 -131.46
CA GLU A 563 -50.89 -91.06 -131.39
C GLU A 563 -50.92 -89.63 -130.82
N GLY A 564 -51.85 -88.79 -131.32
CA GLY A 564 -52.09 -87.47 -130.76
C GLY A 564 -52.54 -87.47 -129.29
N MET A 565 -53.34 -88.45 -128.87
CA MET A 565 -53.73 -88.62 -127.46
C MET A 565 -52.56 -89.05 -126.58
N ILE A 566 -51.74 -90.01 -127.01
CA ILE A 566 -50.56 -90.47 -126.27
C ILE A 566 -49.50 -89.38 -126.17
N SER A 567 -49.27 -88.61 -127.23
CA SER A 567 -48.38 -87.45 -127.20
C SER A 567 -48.84 -86.41 -126.16
N ARG A 568 -50.15 -86.10 -126.09
CA ARG A 568 -50.72 -85.24 -125.04
C ARG A 568 -50.55 -85.84 -123.65
N LEU A 569 -50.71 -87.15 -123.50
CA LEU A 569 -50.56 -87.84 -122.21
C LEU A 569 -49.10 -87.84 -121.74
N GLN A 570 -48.14 -88.10 -122.62
CA GLN A 570 -46.70 -87.97 -122.34
C GLN A 570 -46.33 -86.54 -121.93
N SER A 571 -46.87 -85.53 -122.61
CA SER A 571 -46.69 -84.13 -122.22
C SER A 571 -47.25 -83.87 -120.81
N GLY A 572 -48.48 -84.31 -120.53
CA GLY A 572 -49.10 -84.15 -119.20
C GLY A 572 -48.35 -84.88 -118.09
N VAL A 573 -47.77 -86.05 -118.38
CA VAL A 573 -46.90 -86.79 -117.45
C VAL A 573 -45.62 -86.02 -117.17
N LYS A 574 -44.97 -85.45 -118.19
CA LYS A 574 -43.76 -84.63 -118.02
C LYS A 574 -44.04 -83.39 -117.16
N ASP A 575 -45.17 -82.73 -117.38
CA ASP A 575 -45.60 -81.59 -116.57
C ASP A 575 -45.84 -82.01 -115.11
N ALA A 576 -46.47 -83.16 -114.88
CA ALA A 576 -46.70 -83.69 -113.54
C ALA A 576 -45.40 -84.06 -112.80
N VAL A 577 -44.41 -84.67 -113.49
CA VAL A 577 -43.08 -84.93 -112.91
C VAL A 577 -42.38 -83.61 -112.54
N SER A 578 -42.43 -82.61 -113.43
CA SER A 578 -41.85 -81.29 -113.17
C SER A 578 -42.46 -80.63 -111.92
N ALA A 579 -43.79 -80.65 -111.81
CA ALA A 579 -44.51 -80.11 -110.65
C ALA A 579 -44.17 -80.86 -109.35
N MET A 580 -44.00 -82.19 -109.40
CA MET A 580 -43.62 -83.00 -108.24
C MET A 580 -42.17 -82.76 -107.81
N THR A 581 -41.24 -82.61 -108.75
CA THR A 581 -39.84 -82.23 -108.43
C THR A 581 -39.79 -80.86 -107.75
N ASN A 582 -40.51 -79.87 -108.29
CA ASN A 582 -40.62 -78.56 -107.65
C ASN A 582 -41.25 -78.66 -106.24
N SER A 583 -42.27 -79.50 -106.07
CA SER A 583 -42.89 -79.72 -104.75
C SER A 583 -41.92 -80.34 -103.75
N ARG A 584 -41.05 -81.25 -104.19
CA ARG A 584 -39.96 -81.81 -103.37
C ARG A 584 -38.96 -80.73 -102.94
N ASP A 585 -38.51 -79.89 -103.87
CA ASP A 585 -37.55 -78.81 -103.57
C ASP A 585 -38.13 -77.80 -102.56
N VAL A 586 -39.42 -77.42 -102.71
CA VAL A 586 -40.13 -76.56 -101.76
C VAL A 586 -40.23 -77.21 -100.39
N THR A 587 -40.48 -78.51 -100.33
CA THR A 587 -40.59 -79.28 -99.08
C THR A 587 -39.24 -79.30 -98.34
N GLU A 588 -38.14 -79.56 -99.05
CA GLU A 588 -36.77 -79.55 -98.49
C GLU A 588 -36.36 -78.15 -97.98
N ALA A 589 -36.66 -77.10 -98.75
CA ALA A 589 -36.44 -75.72 -98.32
C ALA A 589 -37.26 -75.36 -97.06
N THR A 590 -38.45 -75.93 -96.90
CA THR A 590 -39.31 -75.69 -95.72
C THR A 590 -38.76 -76.38 -94.48
N VAL A 591 -38.18 -77.59 -94.60
CA VAL A 591 -37.46 -78.26 -93.50
C VAL A 591 -36.27 -77.41 -93.03
N GLN A 592 -35.45 -76.89 -93.96
CA GLN A 592 -34.31 -76.03 -93.61
C GLN A 592 -34.75 -74.75 -92.89
N LYS A 593 -35.79 -74.07 -93.38
CA LYS A 593 -36.35 -72.88 -92.72
C LYS A 593 -36.89 -73.19 -91.33
N SER A 594 -37.54 -74.34 -91.14
CA SER A 594 -38.04 -74.78 -89.84
C SER A 594 -36.90 -75.00 -88.84
N GLY A 595 -35.76 -75.55 -89.28
CA GLY A 595 -34.55 -75.65 -88.45
C GLY A 595 -34.03 -74.29 -87.97
N ALA A 596 -34.01 -73.28 -88.85
CA ALA A 596 -33.63 -71.92 -88.47
C ALA A 596 -34.61 -71.28 -87.45
N VAL A 597 -35.90 -71.62 -87.51
CA VAL A 597 -36.90 -71.20 -86.50
C VAL A 597 -36.61 -71.85 -85.15
N THR A 598 -36.28 -73.15 -85.12
CA THR A 598 -35.90 -73.85 -83.89
C THR A 598 -34.69 -73.19 -83.21
N GLU A 599 -33.63 -72.87 -83.98
CA GLU A 599 -32.47 -72.17 -83.41
C GLU A 599 -32.81 -70.77 -82.88
N ALA A 600 -33.76 -70.07 -83.51
CA ALA A 600 -34.24 -68.78 -83.02
C ALA A 600 -35.00 -68.90 -81.70
N LEU A 601 -35.87 -69.92 -81.57
CA LEU A 601 -36.59 -70.23 -80.34
C LEU A 601 -35.64 -70.60 -79.20
N ASP A 602 -34.58 -71.38 -79.46
CA ASP A 602 -33.57 -71.71 -78.44
C ASP A 602 -32.80 -70.47 -77.97
N ARG A 603 -32.52 -69.50 -78.85
CA ARG A 603 -31.93 -68.21 -78.45
C ARG A 603 -32.88 -67.38 -77.60
N ILE A 604 -34.17 -67.38 -77.94
CA ILE A 604 -35.21 -66.68 -77.15
C ILE A 604 -35.33 -67.30 -75.76
N ALA A 605 -35.40 -68.63 -75.64
CA ALA A 605 -35.47 -69.33 -74.37
C ALA A 605 -34.28 -68.98 -73.45
N LYS A 606 -33.06 -68.97 -74.00
CA LYS A 606 -31.87 -68.53 -73.25
C LYS A 606 -31.95 -67.07 -72.80
N GLY A 607 -32.45 -66.18 -73.65
CA GLY A 607 -32.66 -64.78 -73.29
C GLY A 607 -33.69 -64.60 -72.17
N ILE A 608 -34.76 -65.38 -72.20
CA ILE A 608 -35.81 -65.38 -71.16
C ILE A 608 -35.26 -65.88 -69.81
N SER A 609 -34.46 -66.95 -69.80
CA SER A 609 -33.81 -67.44 -68.58
C SER A 609 -32.92 -66.39 -67.91
N VAL A 610 -32.18 -65.59 -68.70
CA VAL A 610 -31.40 -64.46 -68.18
C VAL A 610 -32.30 -63.38 -67.55
N ILE A 611 -33.48 -63.11 -68.13
CA ILE A 611 -34.44 -62.13 -67.58
C ILE A 611 -34.99 -62.60 -66.22
N VAL A 612 -35.28 -63.90 -66.07
CA VAL A 612 -35.73 -64.47 -64.80
C VAL A 612 -34.65 -64.30 -63.72
N ASP A 613 -33.40 -64.66 -64.03
CA ASP A 613 -32.28 -64.50 -63.10
C ASP A 613 -32.04 -63.03 -62.69
N MET A 614 -32.08 -62.11 -63.66
CA MET A 614 -31.95 -60.68 -63.38
C MET A 614 -33.09 -60.16 -62.50
N SER A 615 -34.31 -60.64 -62.71
CA SER A 615 -35.48 -60.23 -61.92
C SER A 615 -35.34 -60.67 -60.46
N HIS A 616 -34.83 -61.88 -60.21
CA HIS A 616 -34.50 -62.32 -58.84
C HIS A 616 -33.42 -61.46 -58.18
N GLN A 617 -32.36 -61.08 -58.91
CA GLN A 617 -31.33 -60.18 -58.37
C GLN A 617 -31.88 -58.79 -58.04
N ILE A 618 -32.77 -58.24 -58.87
CA ILE A 618 -33.43 -56.96 -58.62
C ILE A 618 -34.30 -57.05 -57.36
N ALA A 619 -35.08 -58.12 -57.20
CA ALA A 619 -35.91 -58.33 -56.01
C ALA A 619 -35.06 -58.38 -54.73
N GLN A 620 -33.95 -59.14 -54.74
CA GLN A 620 -33.04 -59.21 -53.60
C GLN A 620 -32.39 -57.85 -53.28
N ALA A 621 -31.89 -57.13 -54.29
CA ALA A 621 -31.30 -55.81 -54.09
C ALA A 621 -32.31 -54.80 -53.53
N ALA A 622 -33.57 -54.89 -53.96
CA ALA A 622 -34.65 -54.09 -53.42
C ALA A 622 -34.95 -54.45 -51.95
N GLU A 623 -34.98 -55.72 -51.56
CA GLU A 623 -35.12 -56.12 -50.14
C GLU A 623 -34.00 -55.57 -49.26
N GLU A 624 -32.75 -55.60 -49.74
CA GLU A 624 -31.60 -54.99 -49.05
C GLU A 624 -31.76 -53.47 -48.91
N GLN A 625 -32.21 -52.78 -49.97
CA GLN A 625 -32.51 -51.34 -49.91
C GLN A 625 -33.61 -51.01 -48.88
N SER A 626 -34.64 -51.84 -48.77
CA SER A 626 -35.71 -51.67 -47.77
C SER A 626 -35.16 -51.76 -46.35
N ALA A 627 -34.25 -52.71 -46.09
CA ALA A 627 -33.60 -52.84 -44.79
C ALA A 627 -32.72 -51.63 -44.46
N VAL A 628 -31.94 -51.13 -45.42
CA VAL A 628 -31.15 -49.90 -45.26
C VAL A 628 -32.05 -48.71 -44.98
N ALA A 629 -33.17 -48.58 -45.71
CA ALA A 629 -34.10 -47.48 -45.53
C ALA A 629 -34.71 -47.44 -44.12
N LYS A 630 -35.11 -48.60 -43.58
CA LYS A 630 -35.60 -48.72 -42.20
C LYS A 630 -34.54 -48.35 -41.15
N ASN A 631 -33.29 -48.74 -41.38
CA ASN A 631 -32.18 -48.36 -40.49
C ASN A 631 -31.93 -46.84 -40.50
N VAL A 632 -32.00 -46.20 -41.67
CA VAL A 632 -31.88 -44.74 -41.77
C VAL A 632 -33.02 -44.06 -41.01
N ASN A 633 -34.27 -44.51 -41.16
CA ASN A 633 -35.41 -43.97 -40.42
C ASN A 633 -35.20 -44.07 -38.90
N SER A 634 -34.74 -45.22 -38.40
CA SER A 634 -34.43 -45.40 -36.97
C SER A 634 -33.32 -44.45 -36.47
N ASN A 635 -32.28 -44.21 -37.28
CA ASN A 635 -31.23 -43.24 -36.93
C ASN A 635 -31.77 -41.79 -36.90
N VAL A 636 -32.67 -41.45 -37.81
CA VAL A 636 -33.28 -40.10 -37.87
C VAL A 636 -34.21 -39.86 -36.68
N GLU A 637 -34.93 -40.88 -36.20
CA GLU A 637 -35.68 -40.81 -34.95
C GLU A 637 -34.77 -40.52 -33.74
N GLN A 638 -33.61 -41.20 -33.63
CA GLN A 638 -32.64 -40.93 -32.57
C GLN A 638 -32.06 -39.51 -32.65
N ILE A 639 -31.83 -38.99 -33.87
CA ILE A 639 -31.42 -37.60 -34.09
C ILE A 639 -32.50 -36.64 -33.58
N GLY A 640 -33.78 -36.94 -33.81
CA GLY A 640 -34.91 -36.17 -33.27
C GLY A 640 -34.93 -36.11 -31.75
N GLU A 641 -34.76 -37.25 -31.06
CA GLU A 641 -34.69 -37.32 -29.60
C GLU A 641 -33.50 -36.52 -29.04
N LEU A 642 -32.33 -36.65 -29.66
CA LEU A 642 -31.13 -35.91 -29.27
C LEU A 642 -31.30 -34.40 -29.51
N GLY A 643 -31.96 -34.02 -30.60
CA GLY A 643 -32.36 -32.65 -30.88
C GLY A 643 -33.22 -32.09 -29.75
N GLN A 644 -34.28 -32.79 -29.36
CA GLN A 644 -35.15 -32.34 -28.26
C GLN A 644 -34.42 -32.17 -26.92
N LYS A 645 -33.50 -33.09 -26.60
CA LYS A 645 -32.65 -32.95 -25.41
C LYS A 645 -31.71 -31.74 -25.51
N THR A 646 -31.18 -31.45 -26.69
CA THR A 646 -30.31 -30.29 -26.93
C THR A 646 -31.08 -28.97 -26.80
N ALA A 647 -32.33 -28.92 -27.28
CA ALA A 647 -33.22 -27.78 -27.08
C ALA A 647 -33.48 -27.51 -25.59
N SER A 648 -33.80 -28.56 -24.81
CA SER A 648 -34.00 -28.45 -23.36
C SER A 648 -32.75 -27.91 -22.63
N ASN A 649 -31.56 -28.41 -22.98
CA ASN A 649 -30.31 -27.94 -22.39
C ASN A 649 -30.03 -26.47 -22.76
N ALA A 650 -30.38 -26.05 -23.98
CA ALA A 650 -30.25 -24.66 -24.40
C ALA A 650 -31.18 -23.74 -23.58
N GLU A 651 -32.42 -24.16 -23.30
CA GLU A 651 -33.34 -23.42 -22.43
C GLU A 651 -32.82 -23.30 -20.98
N GLU A 652 -32.27 -24.37 -20.41
CA GLU A 652 -31.66 -24.34 -19.08
C GLU A 652 -30.44 -23.39 -19.03
N THR A 653 -29.63 -23.39 -20.10
CA THR A 653 -28.49 -22.48 -20.26
C THR A 653 -28.93 -21.02 -20.35
N LEU A 654 -30.03 -20.73 -21.06
CA LEU A 654 -30.64 -19.40 -21.11
C LEU A 654 -31.10 -18.94 -19.71
N GLY A 655 -31.74 -19.84 -18.95
CA GLY A 655 -32.15 -19.57 -17.57
C GLY A 655 -30.96 -19.22 -16.67
N SER A 656 -29.93 -20.07 -16.68
CA SER A 656 -28.71 -19.88 -15.89
C SER A 656 -27.97 -18.59 -16.25
N SER A 657 -27.92 -18.24 -17.54
CA SER A 657 -27.30 -16.99 -18.00
C SER A 657 -28.05 -15.75 -17.49
N ARG A 658 -29.39 -15.78 -17.48
CA ARG A 658 -30.20 -14.69 -16.90
C ARG A 658 -29.96 -14.52 -15.41
N GLU A 659 -29.89 -15.61 -14.66
CA GLU A 659 -29.55 -15.57 -13.23
C GLU A 659 -28.15 -14.99 -13.00
N MET A 660 -27.17 -15.39 -13.83
CA MET A 660 -25.82 -14.85 -13.76
C MET A 660 -25.78 -13.34 -14.02
N SER A 661 -26.50 -12.85 -15.04
CA SER A 661 -26.61 -11.42 -15.33
C SER A 661 -27.30 -10.64 -14.19
N GLN A 662 -28.31 -11.22 -13.54
CA GLN A 662 -28.92 -10.62 -12.35
C GLN A 662 -27.94 -10.53 -11.16
N LEU A 663 -27.13 -11.57 -10.95
CA LEU A 663 -26.15 -11.62 -9.87
C LEU A 663 -25.01 -10.62 -10.12
N THR A 664 -24.49 -10.53 -11.35
CA THR A 664 -23.50 -9.51 -11.73
C THR A 664 -24.07 -8.10 -11.61
N ALA A 665 -25.31 -7.84 -12.03
CA ALA A 665 -25.96 -6.55 -11.84
C ALA A 665 -26.15 -6.20 -10.35
N SER A 666 -26.39 -7.19 -9.49
CA SER A 666 -26.41 -6.97 -8.04
C SER A 666 -25.03 -6.66 -7.47
N LEU A 667 -23.99 -7.39 -7.91
CA LEU A 667 -22.61 -7.17 -7.48
C LEU A 667 -22.09 -5.81 -7.95
N GLN A 668 -22.41 -5.41 -9.18
CA GLN A 668 -22.06 -4.10 -9.74
C GLN A 668 -22.67 -2.97 -8.90
N ARG A 669 -23.95 -3.07 -8.50
CA ARG A 669 -24.59 -2.09 -7.60
C ARG A 669 -23.92 -2.01 -6.23
N LEU A 670 -23.47 -3.13 -5.67
CA LEU A 670 -22.74 -3.15 -4.40
C LEU A 670 -21.37 -2.48 -4.52
N VAL A 671 -20.69 -2.68 -5.65
CA VAL A 671 -19.38 -2.09 -5.95
C VAL A 671 -19.50 -0.59 -6.25
N GLU A 672 -20.57 -0.15 -6.92
CA GLU A 672 -20.87 1.28 -7.18
C GLU A 672 -21.17 2.09 -5.92
N ALA A 673 -21.55 1.43 -4.81
CA ALA A 673 -21.69 2.10 -3.51
C ALA A 673 -20.33 2.60 -2.96
N PHE A 674 -19.22 2.04 -3.46
CA PHE A 674 -17.88 2.49 -3.13
C PHE A 674 -17.39 3.52 -4.16
N LYS A 675 -16.85 4.62 -3.65
CA LYS A 675 -16.20 5.64 -4.46
C LYS A 675 -14.70 5.35 -4.51
N VAL A 676 -14.21 4.99 -5.69
CA VAL A 676 -12.83 4.57 -5.97
C VAL A 676 -12.18 5.34 -7.09
#